data_AF-A0A673HGG8-F1
#
_entry.id   AF-A0A673HGG8-F1
#
_cell.length_a   1.000
_cell.length_b   1.000
_cell.length_c   1.000
_cell.angle_alpha   90.00
_cell.angle_beta   90.00
_cell.angle_gamma   90.00
#
_symmetry.space_group_name_H-M   'P 1'
#
loop_
_entity.id
_entity.type
_entity.pdbx_description
1 polymer ?
#
loop_
_entity_poly.entity_id
_entity_poly.type
_entity_poly.pdbx_seq_one_letter_code
_entity_poly.pdbx_strand_id
1 'polypeptide(L)'
;MITRSHETLLKHRLRFFDDLVVAMVFLSFFLGLLLMTVSENDAAERIQAFVIPHSHMDVGWVYTVQESMHAYASNVYSSVVEELSRVKSRKFIAVEQEFFRLWWVNVATDWHKKQVRQLLKEGRLEFIIGGQVMHDEAVTDVDDAILQLTEGHGFLYETFGVRPRFGWHVDPFGASATTPVLFALAGFDAHLISRIDYDLKDDMQKNKKLQFVWRGSPSLKEKQEIFTHTMDQFSYCTPSYLPFSNRSGFYWNGVALFPDPPKDGIYPNMSLPVTKETVELYAQTMVDNIKQRAQWFRTSHVLWPWGCDKQFFNASVQFMNMDVLMNYINTHSDKYGVAVQYATLQDYFQTVHQTNLSWDVRGNQDFLPYSTEPFQAWTGFYGSRNVLKGVARRASSLLYAAESLFTRYRISYPDGPVQREWALDKLKALRWAVSEVQHHDGITGTESPKVADMYMEHLMQGMMGAEELLAAIFLLPQTLELSNDIHHTPQTRSTTVKTDSGNVLEQHIIVYNPLAWNISTYINISVAYAMAVVLDDDGKAVPAQIQQSMESSTVYDLFFVVELGGLQYRKYIVQFPQSHCDTGSACGATHVARVVTFKKKNVSQWKRTGRKLLPVLNECYKLMFDQETNLLHSITDRCEKMRVRVQQDFWEYEANGDVHSGPISDNYIFTASGSAIPAYKSVAMEIVPGKVVSEIRQYFYREEEDKNHTYSVVTRVPVGFEGRLACFRLEQSYKVGPLEINRETVFRTRTSLKNNRTLFTDNNGYQMMKRTYKTFVNNTIARNYYPMVRAAYIQDDSSRVVFLGERAHGVASLSQGQLEVMLHRRLWNNQEWNLGYNLTLNDSSVVRPVLWMMLGSPSALSSIYQQEALELQHRPVVMPIDQPQKPWNQREKFSGPFVQPVVVPQNLHMQTLSIPGWNYSPDHTQHLHSLNLGGERKSEIDFDRILLRITHLYEGGEDPVLSQPTVINLKEVMRGIGELTRVQERSLTGTWNISDLQRWSWKTNESVRKEEQIDFFSCTTQDFNVTIYPKEIRTFFIYFK
;
A
#
# COMPACT_ATOMS: atom_id res chain seq x y z
N MET A 1 -44.20 99.40 27.82
CA MET A 1 -44.09 98.85 26.45
C MET A 1 -43.29 97.56 26.58
N ILE A 2 -43.94 96.39 26.62
CA ILE A 2 -44.32 95.60 25.43
C ILE A 2 -43.08 95.21 24.61
N THR A 3 -42.85 93.89 24.57
CA THR A 3 -42.07 93.09 23.61
C THR A 3 -40.56 93.31 23.51
N ARG A 4 -39.80 92.43 24.17
CA ARG A 4 -39.00 91.37 23.51
C ARG A 4 -38.34 90.45 24.55
N SER A 5 -39.15 89.54 25.08
CA SER A 5 -38.70 88.25 25.57
C SER A 5 -38.45 87.35 24.36
N HIS A 6 -37.20 86.92 24.10
CA HIS A 6 -36.88 85.58 23.53
C HIS A 6 -35.42 85.32 23.12
N GLU A 7 -34.42 86.15 23.45
CA GLU A 7 -33.06 85.93 22.90
C GLU A 7 -31.93 85.58 23.87
N THR A 8 -32.18 85.52 25.18
CA THR A 8 -31.12 85.20 26.16
C THR A 8 -31.32 83.89 26.90
N LEU A 9 -32.35 83.10 26.54
CA LEU A 9 -32.59 81.77 27.10
C LEU A 9 -32.16 80.61 26.18
N LEU A 10 -31.79 80.88 24.92
CA LEU A 10 -31.37 79.83 23.97
C LEU A 10 -29.86 79.55 23.98
N LYS A 11 -29.01 80.56 24.21
CA LYS A 11 -27.54 80.37 24.12
C LYS A 11 -26.90 79.72 25.35
N HIS A 12 -27.54 79.76 26.52
CA HIS A 12 -27.09 79.00 27.70
C HIS A 12 -27.73 77.61 27.82
N ARG A 13 -28.89 77.35 27.20
CA ARG A 13 -29.45 75.99 27.13
C ARG A 13 -28.80 75.13 26.05
N LEU A 14 -28.30 75.71 24.95
CA LEU A 14 -27.59 74.94 23.91
C LEU A 14 -26.18 74.50 24.34
N ARG A 15 -25.42 75.34 25.08
CA ARG A 15 -24.13 74.89 25.65
C ARG A 15 -24.30 73.87 26.78
N PHE A 16 -25.34 73.99 27.61
CA PHE A 16 -25.58 72.99 28.66
C PHE A 16 -26.09 71.66 28.06
N PHE A 17 -26.83 71.67 26.94
CA PHE A 17 -27.20 70.43 26.24
C PHE A 17 -26.03 69.83 25.46
N ASP A 18 -25.18 70.63 24.81
CA ASP A 18 -24.01 70.11 24.10
C ASP A 18 -22.96 69.57 25.08
N ASP A 19 -22.72 70.24 26.22
CA ASP A 19 -21.80 69.73 27.25
C ASP A 19 -22.40 68.53 28.01
N LEU A 20 -23.72 68.43 28.17
CA LEU A 20 -24.39 67.25 28.76
C LEU A 20 -24.49 66.08 27.78
N VAL A 21 -24.61 66.32 26.48
CA VAL A 21 -24.58 65.29 25.42
C VAL A 21 -23.15 64.82 25.19
N VAL A 22 -22.15 65.71 25.20
CA VAL A 22 -20.74 65.33 25.17
C VAL A 22 -20.37 64.61 26.46
N ALA A 23 -20.82 65.05 27.65
CA ALA A 23 -20.61 64.32 28.89
C ALA A 23 -21.38 62.99 28.94
N MET A 24 -22.59 62.87 28.38
CA MET A 24 -23.31 61.60 28.29
C MET A 24 -22.73 60.67 27.22
N VAL A 25 -22.18 61.18 26.12
CA VAL A 25 -21.47 60.38 25.12
C VAL A 25 -20.12 59.94 25.70
N PHE A 26 -19.38 60.80 26.40
CA PHE A 26 -18.16 60.41 27.11
C PHE A 26 -18.46 59.47 28.28
N LEU A 27 -19.56 59.66 29.03
CA LEU A 27 -19.96 58.74 30.10
C LEU A 27 -20.50 57.43 29.52
N SER A 28 -21.16 57.41 28.36
CA SER A 28 -21.61 56.16 27.69
C SER A 28 -20.47 55.47 26.95
N PHE A 29 -19.45 56.21 26.51
CA PHE A 29 -18.23 55.68 25.93
C PHE A 29 -17.28 55.20 27.04
N PHE A 30 -17.26 55.85 28.22
CA PHE A 30 -16.55 55.37 29.40
C PHE A 30 -17.32 54.28 30.15
N LEU A 31 -18.65 54.27 30.24
CA LEU A 31 -19.43 53.14 30.74
C LEU A 31 -19.44 52.02 29.71
N GLY A 32 -19.39 52.34 28.42
CA GLY A 32 -19.16 51.38 27.33
C GLY A 32 -17.76 50.79 27.40
N LEU A 33 -16.73 51.58 27.72
CA LEU A 33 -15.38 51.08 28.01
C LEU A 33 -15.34 50.35 29.37
N LEU A 34 -16.04 50.79 30.41
CA LEU A 34 -16.06 50.15 31.74
C LEU A 34 -16.91 48.88 31.76
N LEU A 35 -17.93 48.77 30.90
CA LEU A 35 -18.70 47.55 30.61
C LEU A 35 -18.00 46.68 29.55
N MET A 36 -17.09 47.24 28.75
CA MET A 36 -16.12 46.48 27.93
C MET A 36 -14.85 46.11 28.70
N THR A 37 -14.63 46.64 29.92
CA THR A 37 -13.50 46.28 30.80
C THR A 37 -13.93 45.72 32.14
N VAL A 38 -15.21 45.37 32.33
CA VAL A 38 -15.68 44.47 33.40
C VAL A 38 -16.65 43.45 32.79
N SER A 39 -16.14 42.81 31.74
CA SER A 39 -16.32 41.38 31.51
C SER A 39 -14.93 40.76 31.45
N GLU A 40 -14.09 41.03 32.46
CA GLU A 40 -13.07 40.08 32.89
C GLU A 40 -13.80 38.87 33.47
N ASN A 41 -14.39 38.09 32.57
CA ASN A 41 -14.52 36.66 32.76
C ASN A 41 -13.29 36.04 32.08
N ASP A 42 -12.11 36.57 32.39
CA ASP A 42 -10.82 35.98 32.01
C ASP A 42 -10.41 35.00 33.12
N ALA A 43 -11.30 34.05 33.41
CA ALA A 43 -10.81 32.74 33.81
C ALA A 43 -10.14 32.20 32.55
N ALA A 44 -8.84 32.50 32.36
CA ALA A 44 -8.04 32.01 31.25
C ALA A 44 -8.47 30.58 30.93
N GLU A 45 -9.01 30.36 29.73
CA GLU A 45 -9.71 29.12 29.38
C GLU A 45 -8.79 27.94 29.70
N ARG A 46 -9.18 27.16 30.72
CA ARG A 46 -8.33 26.11 31.29
C ARG A 46 -7.96 25.10 30.20
N ILE A 47 -6.68 24.77 30.07
CA ILE A 47 -6.24 23.77 29.10
C ILE A 47 -6.79 22.41 29.53
N GLN A 48 -7.54 21.74 28.65
CA GLN A 48 -8.03 20.39 28.87
C GLN A 48 -7.15 19.40 28.11
N ALA A 49 -6.39 18.58 28.84
CA ALA A 49 -5.64 17.49 28.25
C ALA A 49 -6.45 16.18 28.27
N PHE A 50 -6.48 15.52 27.12
CA PHE A 50 -7.05 14.20 26.89
C PHE A 50 -5.89 13.20 26.94
N VAL A 51 -5.74 12.52 28.07
CA VAL A 51 -4.68 11.54 28.28
C VAL A 51 -5.12 10.24 27.62
N ILE A 52 -4.41 9.81 26.57
CA ILE A 52 -4.74 8.65 25.73
C ILE A 52 -3.82 7.46 26.07
N PRO A 53 -4.25 6.50 26.90
CA PRO A 53 -3.43 5.35 27.27
C PRO A 53 -3.35 4.37 26.10
N HIS A 54 -2.13 4.04 25.68
CA HIS A 54 -1.89 3.15 24.54
C HIS A 54 -0.60 2.35 24.72
N SER A 55 -0.45 1.31 23.91
CA SER A 55 0.81 0.57 23.76
C SER A 55 1.02 0.37 22.27
N HIS A 56 2.18 0.79 21.76
CA HIS A 56 2.55 0.49 20.38
C HIS A 56 3.22 -0.88 20.33
N MET A 57 2.69 -1.76 19.49
CA MET A 57 3.12 -3.16 19.43
C MET A 57 3.36 -3.58 17.99
N ASP A 58 4.63 -3.54 17.58
CA ASP A 58 5.03 -3.87 16.21
C ASP A 58 4.76 -5.32 15.87
N VAL A 59 4.03 -5.54 14.78
CA VAL A 59 3.67 -6.88 14.26
C VAL A 59 4.85 -7.46 13.49
N GLY A 60 6.00 -7.56 14.17
CA GLY A 60 7.29 -7.93 13.58
C GLY A 60 8.19 -6.72 13.32
N TRP A 61 9.27 -6.59 14.07
CA TRP A 61 10.31 -5.56 13.87
C TRP A 61 11.70 -6.10 14.29
N VAL A 62 12.12 -5.84 15.51
CA VAL A 62 13.29 -6.47 16.14
C VAL A 62 12.98 -7.92 16.54
N TYR A 63 11.74 -8.21 16.92
CA TYR A 63 11.28 -9.51 17.39
C TYR A 63 10.12 -10.01 16.55
N THR A 64 9.98 -11.33 16.44
CA THR A 64 8.88 -11.96 15.71
C THR A 64 7.54 -11.73 16.43
N VAL A 65 6.43 -11.97 15.74
CA VAL A 65 5.09 -11.91 16.34
C VAL A 65 4.99 -12.88 17.52
N GLN A 66 5.54 -14.09 17.39
CA GLN A 66 5.53 -15.09 18.46
C GLN A 66 6.36 -14.66 19.68
N GLU A 67 7.57 -14.14 19.46
CA GLU A 67 8.41 -13.61 20.55
C GLU A 67 7.70 -12.46 21.28
N SER A 68 7.05 -11.56 20.54
CA SER A 68 6.30 -10.43 21.11
C SER A 68 5.07 -10.86 21.91
N MET A 69 4.33 -11.86 21.41
CA MET A 69 3.20 -12.46 22.12
C MET A 69 3.62 -13.10 23.44
N HIS A 70 4.76 -13.77 23.46
CA HIS A 70 5.32 -14.44 24.64
C HIS A 70 5.90 -13.45 25.65
N ALA A 71 6.68 -12.47 25.19
CA ALA A 71 7.36 -11.52 26.06
C ALA A 71 6.41 -10.51 26.71
N TYR A 72 5.46 -9.94 25.95
CA TYR A 72 4.70 -8.78 26.46
C TYR A 72 3.27 -8.60 25.93
N ALA A 73 2.98 -8.83 24.65
CA ALA A 73 1.70 -8.40 24.05
C ALA A 73 0.48 -9.06 24.71
N SER A 74 0.59 -10.35 25.07
CA SER A 74 -0.44 -11.07 25.83
C SER A 74 -0.69 -10.45 27.21
N ASN A 75 0.37 -9.98 27.88
CA ASN A 75 0.30 -9.37 29.21
C ASN A 75 -0.32 -7.97 29.15
N VAL A 76 -0.05 -7.20 28.09
CA VAL A 76 -0.69 -5.90 27.85
C VAL A 76 -2.20 -6.06 27.85
N TYR A 77 -2.76 -6.89 26.97
CA TYR A 77 -4.21 -7.01 26.86
C TYR A 77 -4.87 -7.63 28.10
N SER A 78 -4.28 -8.68 28.69
CA SER A 78 -4.81 -9.26 29.94
C SER A 78 -4.84 -8.23 31.07
N SER A 79 -3.70 -7.58 31.36
CA SER A 79 -3.61 -6.65 32.49
C SER A 79 -4.41 -5.36 32.26
N VAL A 80 -4.48 -4.85 31.02
CA VAL A 80 -5.34 -3.69 30.70
C VAL A 80 -6.80 -4.04 30.95
N VAL A 81 -7.30 -5.19 30.45
CA VAL A 81 -8.69 -5.60 30.66
C VAL A 81 -9.00 -5.75 32.15
N GLU A 82 -8.08 -6.31 32.93
CA GLU A 82 -8.21 -6.40 34.39
C GLU A 82 -8.30 -5.03 35.07
N GLU A 83 -7.39 -4.12 34.74
CA GLU A 83 -7.33 -2.80 35.39
C GLU A 83 -8.46 -1.87 34.97
N LEU A 84 -8.94 -1.97 33.72
CA LEU A 84 -10.15 -1.28 33.28
C LEU A 84 -11.39 -1.85 34.00
N SER A 85 -11.44 -3.16 34.24
CA SER A 85 -12.57 -3.77 34.97
C SER A 85 -12.61 -3.35 36.44
N ARG A 86 -11.45 -3.06 37.06
CA ARG A 86 -11.33 -2.64 38.47
C ARG A 86 -11.75 -1.20 38.72
N VAL A 87 -11.34 -0.25 37.87
CA VAL A 87 -11.55 1.19 38.12
C VAL A 87 -12.27 1.83 36.94
N LYS A 88 -13.48 2.35 37.16
CA LYS A 88 -14.41 2.81 36.11
C LYS A 88 -13.96 4.04 35.30
N SER A 89 -13.04 4.86 35.80
CA SER A 89 -12.56 6.06 35.10
C SER A 89 -11.50 5.78 34.03
N ARG A 90 -10.79 4.65 34.14
CA ARG A 90 -9.68 4.33 33.23
C ARG A 90 -10.19 4.02 31.83
N LYS A 91 -9.38 4.35 30.82
CA LYS A 91 -9.63 4.08 29.40
C LYS A 91 -8.36 3.57 28.72
N PHE A 92 -8.50 2.93 27.55
CA PHE A 92 -7.37 2.46 26.75
C PHE A 92 -7.76 2.36 25.27
N ILE A 93 -6.81 2.63 24.37
CA ILE A 93 -6.98 2.39 22.92
C ILE A 93 -6.19 1.16 22.47
N ALA A 94 -6.82 0.26 21.71
CA ALA A 94 -6.20 -0.94 21.15
C ALA A 94 -5.94 -0.75 19.65
N VAL A 95 -4.67 -0.87 19.24
CA VAL A 95 -4.19 -0.42 17.92
C VAL A 95 -3.99 -1.60 16.96
N GLU A 96 -3.00 -2.47 17.21
CA GLU A 96 -2.66 -3.57 16.30
C GLU A 96 -3.55 -4.79 16.53
N GLN A 97 -4.49 -5.02 15.61
CA GLN A 97 -5.51 -6.04 15.79
C GLN A 97 -4.98 -7.46 15.65
N GLU A 98 -3.82 -7.66 15.01
CA GLU A 98 -3.21 -8.98 14.94
C GLU A 98 -2.87 -9.52 16.33
N PHE A 99 -2.21 -8.72 17.17
CA PHE A 99 -1.94 -9.14 18.55
C PHE A 99 -3.21 -9.29 19.37
N PHE A 100 -4.21 -8.41 19.17
CA PHE A 100 -5.48 -8.53 19.88
C PHE A 100 -6.21 -9.83 19.52
N ARG A 101 -6.24 -10.18 18.23
CA ARG A 101 -6.83 -11.42 17.69
C ARG A 101 -6.12 -12.64 18.24
N LEU A 102 -4.79 -12.67 18.21
CA LEU A 102 -3.99 -13.77 18.74
C LEU A 102 -4.21 -13.96 20.25
N TRP A 103 -4.25 -12.86 21.02
CA TRP A 103 -4.59 -12.89 22.44
C TRP A 103 -6.02 -13.40 22.66
N TRP A 104 -7.00 -12.89 21.90
CA TRP A 104 -8.41 -13.26 22.01
C TRP A 104 -8.66 -14.75 21.80
N VAL A 105 -7.97 -15.34 20.82
CA VAL A 105 -8.13 -16.75 20.45
C VAL A 105 -7.36 -17.67 21.41
N ASN A 106 -6.10 -17.32 21.75
CA ASN A 106 -5.18 -18.26 22.39
C ASN A 106 -4.99 -18.05 23.89
N VAL A 107 -5.26 -16.86 24.42
CA VAL A 107 -4.89 -16.46 25.80
C VAL A 107 -6.09 -16.01 26.63
N ALA A 108 -7.01 -15.24 26.03
CA ALA A 108 -8.13 -14.63 26.74
C ALA A 108 -9.07 -15.69 27.32
N THR A 109 -9.26 -15.65 28.64
CA THR A 109 -10.27 -16.48 29.33
C THR A 109 -11.68 -15.99 29.05
N ASP A 110 -12.71 -16.80 29.33
CA ASP A 110 -14.11 -16.39 29.16
C ASP A 110 -14.46 -15.12 29.97
N TRP A 111 -13.82 -14.95 31.12
CA TRP A 111 -13.94 -13.73 31.91
C TRP A 111 -13.39 -12.52 31.15
N HIS A 112 -12.18 -12.61 30.59
CA HIS A 112 -11.59 -11.55 29.76
C HIS A 112 -12.51 -11.22 28.58
N LYS A 113 -13.01 -12.25 27.89
CA LYS A 113 -13.90 -12.09 26.74
C LYS A 113 -15.18 -11.34 27.11
N LYS A 114 -15.78 -11.66 28.25
CA LYS A 114 -16.96 -10.95 28.79
C LYS A 114 -16.63 -9.50 29.15
N GLN A 115 -15.49 -9.25 29.80
CA GLN A 115 -15.09 -7.89 30.18
C GLN A 115 -14.81 -7.02 28.96
N VAL A 116 -14.11 -7.52 27.95
CA VAL A 116 -13.87 -6.77 26.70
C VAL A 116 -15.18 -6.30 26.09
N ARG A 117 -16.17 -7.19 25.94
CA ARG A 117 -17.50 -6.82 25.40
C ARG A 117 -18.16 -5.71 26.21
N GLN A 118 -18.07 -5.78 27.55
CA GLN A 118 -18.61 -4.75 28.43
C GLN A 118 -17.85 -3.42 28.31
N LEU A 119 -16.51 -3.45 28.27
CA LEU A 119 -15.65 -2.27 28.18
C LEU A 119 -15.82 -1.53 26.85
N LEU A 120 -16.03 -2.26 25.75
CA LEU A 120 -16.39 -1.70 24.44
C LEU A 120 -17.74 -0.99 24.51
N LYS A 121 -18.76 -1.62 25.12
CA LYS A 121 -20.08 -1.01 25.31
C LYS A 121 -20.03 0.23 26.20
N GLU A 122 -19.14 0.25 27.18
CA GLU A 122 -18.90 1.40 28.06
C GLU A 122 -18.07 2.52 27.39
N GLY A 123 -17.49 2.31 26.20
CA GLY A 123 -16.61 3.29 25.55
C GLY A 123 -15.30 3.52 26.28
N ARG A 124 -14.81 2.49 26.98
CA ARG A 124 -13.59 2.53 27.81
C ARG A 124 -12.42 1.78 27.22
N LEU A 125 -12.71 0.79 26.39
CA LEU A 125 -11.78 0.23 25.43
C LEU A 125 -12.24 0.68 24.05
N GLU A 126 -11.35 1.22 23.22
CA GLU A 126 -11.66 1.61 21.85
C GLU A 126 -10.68 0.97 20.87
N PHE A 127 -11.20 0.29 19.85
CA PHE A 127 -10.38 -0.17 18.72
C PHE A 127 -10.18 0.99 17.75
N ILE A 128 -8.92 1.32 17.46
CA ILE A 128 -8.54 2.39 16.54
C ILE A 128 -7.78 1.81 15.36
N ILE A 129 -7.89 2.43 14.18
CA ILE A 129 -7.50 1.86 12.88
C ILE A 129 -8.30 0.58 12.59
N GLY A 130 -8.10 -0.47 13.37
CA GLY A 130 -8.80 -1.74 13.29
C GLY A 130 -8.36 -2.63 12.13
N GLY A 131 -7.31 -2.27 11.39
CA GLY A 131 -6.65 -3.16 10.45
C GLY A 131 -5.81 -4.21 11.18
N GLN A 132 -5.41 -5.28 10.46
CA GLN A 132 -4.53 -6.31 11.01
C GLN A 132 -3.23 -5.68 11.57
N VAL A 133 -2.70 -4.67 10.87
CA VAL A 133 -1.48 -3.95 11.21
C VAL A 133 -1.68 -2.44 11.08
N MET A 134 -0.77 -1.66 11.67
CA MET A 134 -0.54 -0.28 11.24
C MET A 134 0.38 -0.34 10.01
N HIS A 135 -0.21 -0.21 8.82
CA HIS A 135 0.52 -0.39 7.57
C HIS A 135 1.45 0.78 7.25
N ASP A 136 2.52 0.51 6.49
CA ASP A 136 3.32 1.55 5.86
C ASP A 136 2.50 2.37 4.87
N GLU A 137 2.88 3.63 4.67
CA GLU A 137 2.21 4.56 3.77
C GLU A 137 3.05 4.91 2.53
N ALA A 138 4.30 4.50 2.43
CA ALA A 138 5.15 4.86 1.30
C ALA A 138 5.26 3.78 0.22
N VAL A 139 5.53 2.54 0.60
CA VAL A 139 5.82 1.40 -0.29
C VAL A 139 4.72 0.33 -0.34
N THR A 140 3.65 0.51 0.43
CA THR A 140 2.45 -0.35 0.38
C THR A 140 1.57 -0.05 -0.82
N ASP A 141 1.05 -1.10 -1.46
CA ASP A 141 0.04 -0.98 -2.52
C ASP A 141 -1.35 -0.70 -1.97
N VAL A 142 -2.16 0.07 -2.68
CA VAL A 142 -3.55 0.35 -2.30
C VAL A 142 -4.38 -0.92 -2.09
N ASP A 143 -4.15 -1.97 -2.87
CA ASP A 143 -4.90 -3.23 -2.75
C ASP A 143 -4.58 -3.92 -1.41
N ASP A 144 -3.30 -3.93 -1.04
CA ASP A 144 -2.81 -4.55 0.19
C ASP A 144 -3.18 -3.73 1.43
N ALA A 145 -3.17 -2.40 1.33
CA ALA A 145 -3.66 -1.49 2.38
C ALA A 145 -5.16 -1.72 2.67
N ILE A 146 -5.96 -1.93 1.62
CA ILE A 146 -7.39 -2.26 1.75
C ILE A 146 -7.57 -3.67 2.32
N LEU A 147 -6.77 -4.65 1.89
CA LEU A 147 -6.86 -6.03 2.35
C LEU A 147 -6.63 -6.14 3.86
N GLN A 148 -5.52 -5.60 4.37
CA GLN A 148 -5.21 -5.68 5.81
C GLN A 148 -6.28 -4.97 6.67
N LEU A 149 -6.85 -3.88 6.15
CA LEU A 149 -7.93 -3.14 6.82
C LEU A 149 -9.23 -3.95 6.81
N THR A 150 -9.51 -4.64 5.70
CA THR A 150 -10.69 -5.49 5.52
C THR A 150 -10.65 -6.71 6.45
N GLU A 151 -9.51 -7.37 6.59
CA GLU A 151 -9.35 -8.52 7.48
C GLU A 151 -9.53 -8.12 8.95
N GLY A 152 -8.89 -7.04 9.38
CA GLY A 152 -9.04 -6.52 10.75
C GLY A 152 -10.47 -6.05 11.05
N HIS A 153 -11.07 -5.26 10.16
CA HIS A 153 -12.47 -4.82 10.32
C HIS A 153 -13.45 -6.00 10.29
N GLY A 154 -13.20 -7.00 9.45
CA GLY A 154 -13.98 -8.22 9.38
C GLY A 154 -13.99 -8.95 10.72
N PHE A 155 -12.81 -9.17 11.31
CA PHE A 155 -12.67 -9.78 12.64
C PHE A 155 -13.39 -8.97 13.73
N LEU A 156 -13.18 -7.64 13.78
CA LEU A 156 -13.78 -6.78 14.79
C LEU A 156 -15.30 -6.72 14.69
N TYR A 157 -15.82 -6.62 13.46
CA TYR A 157 -17.24 -6.57 13.22
C TYR A 157 -17.91 -7.92 13.52
N GLU A 158 -17.34 -9.02 13.04
CA GLU A 158 -17.85 -10.37 13.31
C GLU A 158 -17.87 -10.66 14.82
N THR A 159 -16.77 -10.36 15.51
CA THR A 159 -16.60 -10.74 16.92
C THR A 159 -17.34 -9.81 17.87
N PHE A 160 -17.34 -8.50 17.61
CA PHE A 160 -17.80 -7.47 18.55
C PHE A 160 -18.92 -6.57 18.02
N GLY A 161 -19.22 -6.61 16.71
CA GLY A 161 -20.13 -5.67 16.08
C GLY A 161 -19.57 -4.24 15.99
N VAL A 162 -18.27 -4.07 16.23
CA VAL A 162 -17.60 -2.76 16.26
C VAL A 162 -17.12 -2.36 14.88
N ARG A 163 -17.25 -1.07 14.57
CA ARG A 163 -16.74 -0.44 13.36
C ARG A 163 -15.83 0.72 13.77
N PRO A 164 -14.50 0.59 13.63
CA PRO A 164 -13.55 1.65 13.95
C PRO A 164 -13.89 2.95 13.21
N ARG A 165 -13.72 4.09 13.89
CA ARG A 165 -14.07 5.42 13.36
C ARG A 165 -12.92 6.41 13.32
N PHE A 166 -11.76 6.06 13.89
CA PHE A 166 -10.62 6.95 14.01
C PHE A 166 -9.32 6.26 13.61
N GLY A 167 -8.50 6.97 12.83
CA GLY A 167 -7.16 6.52 12.45
C GLY A 167 -6.09 6.92 13.46
N TRP A 168 -5.01 6.14 13.54
CA TRP A 168 -3.86 6.35 14.42
C TRP A 168 -2.57 5.89 13.74
N HIS A 169 -2.10 6.64 12.75
CA HIS A 169 -0.89 6.32 12.00
C HIS A 169 0.30 7.09 12.57
N VAL A 170 0.75 6.65 13.74
CA VAL A 170 1.80 7.34 14.48
C VAL A 170 3.22 6.93 14.08
N ASP A 171 3.38 5.73 13.53
CA ASP A 171 4.70 5.17 13.23
C ASP A 171 5.06 4.93 11.74
N PRO A 172 4.16 5.04 10.74
CA PRO A 172 4.58 5.05 9.34
C PRO A 172 5.55 6.20 9.03
N PHE A 173 6.58 5.93 8.22
CA PHE A 173 7.71 6.84 7.99
C PHE A 173 7.40 7.92 6.93
N GLY A 174 6.45 8.78 7.28
CA GLY A 174 5.79 9.71 6.35
C GLY A 174 4.33 9.32 6.17
N ALA A 175 3.50 10.28 5.74
CA ALA A 175 2.07 10.06 5.55
C ALA A 175 1.65 10.28 4.10
N SER A 176 0.82 9.37 3.60
CA SER A 176 0.32 9.32 2.23
C SER A 176 -0.96 10.13 2.06
N ALA A 177 -1.20 10.68 0.86
CA ALA A 177 -2.49 11.29 0.52
C ALA A 177 -3.59 10.25 0.23
N THR A 178 -3.22 8.98 0.03
CA THR A 178 -4.16 7.87 -0.25
C THR A 178 -4.82 7.34 1.01
N THR A 179 -4.08 7.11 2.09
CA THR A 179 -4.58 6.60 3.38
C THR A 179 -5.81 7.36 3.91
N PRO A 180 -5.84 8.71 3.99
CA PRO A 180 -7.02 9.44 4.45
C PRO A 180 -8.26 9.21 3.57
N VAL A 181 -8.09 9.01 2.26
CA VAL A 181 -9.18 8.69 1.33
C VAL A 181 -9.74 7.30 1.62
N LEU A 182 -8.87 6.31 1.83
CA LEU A 182 -9.30 4.96 2.20
C LEU A 182 -10.04 4.94 3.55
N PHE A 183 -9.54 5.68 4.53
CA PHE A 183 -10.19 5.81 5.83
C PHE A 183 -11.55 6.52 5.75
N ALA A 184 -11.67 7.56 4.93
CA ALA A 184 -12.95 8.18 4.63
C ALA A 184 -13.96 7.17 4.03
N LEU A 185 -13.53 6.39 3.03
CA LEU A 185 -14.34 5.33 2.40
C LEU A 185 -14.67 4.17 3.34
N ALA A 186 -13.82 3.89 4.34
CA ALA A 186 -14.06 2.89 5.38
C ALA A 186 -15.02 3.38 6.48
N GLY A 187 -15.28 4.70 6.56
CA GLY A 187 -16.23 5.31 7.48
C GLY A 187 -15.62 6.09 8.64
N PHE A 188 -14.36 6.53 8.53
CA PHE A 188 -13.69 7.25 9.62
C PHE A 188 -14.08 8.73 9.65
N ASP A 189 -14.22 9.27 10.86
CA ASP A 189 -14.54 10.69 11.09
C ASP A 189 -13.31 11.58 11.16
N ALA A 190 -12.21 11.04 11.67
CA ALA A 190 -10.95 11.75 11.82
C ALA A 190 -9.76 10.79 11.77
N HIS A 191 -8.61 11.35 11.43
CA HIS A 191 -7.35 10.67 11.25
C HIS A 191 -6.26 11.36 12.07
N LEU A 192 -5.26 10.60 12.49
CA LEU A 192 -4.11 11.09 13.22
C LEU A 192 -2.83 10.55 12.58
N ILE A 193 -1.87 11.45 12.35
CA ILE A 193 -0.53 11.15 11.83
C ILE A 193 0.54 11.74 12.76
N SER A 194 1.79 11.31 12.67
CA SER A 194 2.87 11.89 13.50
C SER A 194 4.13 12.26 12.71
N ARG A 195 4.68 11.33 11.94
CA ARG A 195 5.98 11.45 11.28
C ARG A 195 5.87 12.26 9.98
N ILE A 196 6.27 13.54 10.05
CA ILE A 196 6.35 14.46 8.90
C ILE A 196 7.70 15.16 8.90
N ASP A 197 8.12 15.71 7.76
CA ASP A 197 9.39 16.44 7.60
C ASP A 197 9.58 17.53 8.67
N TYR A 198 10.79 17.62 9.22
CA TYR A 198 11.08 18.50 10.36
C TYR A 198 10.88 19.99 10.05
N ASP A 199 11.28 20.47 8.88
CA ASP A 199 11.08 21.88 8.49
C ASP A 199 9.58 22.19 8.39
N LEU A 200 8.79 21.24 7.88
CA LEU A 200 7.34 21.36 7.77
C LEU A 200 6.65 21.30 9.14
N LYS A 201 7.10 20.43 10.05
CA LYS A 201 6.54 20.34 11.41
C LYS A 201 6.76 21.63 12.17
N ASP A 202 7.96 22.21 12.12
CA ASP A 202 8.27 23.49 12.77
C ASP A 202 7.40 24.63 12.25
N ASP A 203 7.20 24.72 10.92
CA ASP A 203 6.29 25.71 10.33
C ASP A 203 4.83 25.48 10.76
N MET A 204 4.36 24.23 10.75
CA MET A 204 2.99 23.91 11.15
C MET A 204 2.74 24.18 12.64
N GLN A 205 3.70 23.91 13.52
CA GLN A 205 3.64 24.25 14.94
C GLN A 205 3.55 25.76 15.14
N LYS A 206 4.47 26.51 14.53
CA LYS A 206 4.53 27.98 14.63
C LYS A 206 3.24 28.65 14.17
N ASN A 207 2.65 28.12 13.10
CA ASN A 207 1.45 28.69 12.48
C ASN A 207 0.14 28.02 12.96
N LYS A 208 0.20 27.10 13.94
CA LYS A 208 -0.96 26.35 14.47
C LYS A 208 -1.75 25.59 13.39
N LYS A 209 -1.05 24.98 12.44
CA LYS A 209 -1.59 24.27 11.27
C LYS A 209 -1.54 22.74 11.39
N LEU A 210 -1.26 22.21 12.58
CA LEU A 210 -1.26 20.76 12.84
C LEU A 210 -2.65 20.10 12.75
N GLN A 211 -3.71 20.89 12.61
CA GLN A 211 -5.09 20.42 12.49
C GLN A 211 -5.73 21.00 11.24
N PHE A 212 -6.21 20.14 10.35
CA PHE A 212 -6.74 20.54 9.03
C PHE A 212 -7.75 19.51 8.50
N VAL A 213 -8.54 19.90 7.51
CA VAL A 213 -9.34 18.96 6.72
C VAL A 213 -8.54 18.54 5.50
N TRP A 214 -8.33 17.24 5.33
CA TRP A 214 -7.50 16.69 4.26
C TRP A 214 -8.36 16.18 3.11
N ARG A 215 -8.16 16.74 1.92
CA ARG A 215 -8.71 16.29 0.64
C ARG A 215 -7.63 15.57 -0.15
N GLY A 216 -7.33 14.34 0.26
CA GLY A 216 -6.24 13.54 -0.30
C GLY A 216 -6.34 13.31 -1.81
N SER A 217 -7.56 13.23 -2.35
CA SER A 217 -7.82 13.02 -3.78
C SER A 217 -8.32 14.28 -4.49
N PRO A 218 -7.65 14.74 -5.58
CA PRO A 218 -8.12 15.88 -6.37
C PRO A 218 -9.40 15.54 -7.16
N SER A 219 -9.66 14.27 -7.43
CA SER A 219 -10.88 13.79 -8.10
C SER A 219 -12.08 13.74 -7.17
N LEU A 220 -11.90 13.24 -5.94
CA LEU A 220 -13.00 13.01 -4.99
C LEU A 220 -13.28 14.24 -4.09
N LYS A 221 -12.29 15.11 -3.88
CA LYS A 221 -12.40 16.40 -3.18
C LYS A 221 -13.14 16.27 -1.84
N GLU A 222 -14.12 17.13 -1.58
CA GLU A 222 -14.90 17.19 -0.33
C GLU A 222 -15.69 15.91 -0.01
N LYS A 223 -15.94 15.02 -0.98
CA LYS A 223 -16.72 13.79 -0.75
C LYS A 223 -16.00 12.78 0.15
N GLN A 224 -14.67 12.73 0.04
CA GLN A 224 -13.81 11.84 0.81
C GLN A 224 -12.82 12.62 1.68
N GLU A 225 -13.22 13.82 2.12
CA GLU A 225 -12.41 14.58 3.06
C GLU A 225 -12.46 13.98 4.47
N ILE A 226 -11.39 14.19 5.23
CA ILE A 226 -11.27 13.72 6.62
C ILE A 226 -10.49 14.72 7.44
N PHE A 227 -10.94 15.01 8.66
CA PHE A 227 -10.17 15.83 9.58
C PHE A 227 -8.92 15.09 10.02
N THR A 228 -7.77 15.76 9.98
CA THR A 228 -6.48 15.18 10.30
C THR A 228 -5.80 15.98 11.39
N HIS A 229 -5.34 15.27 12.42
CA HIS A 229 -4.47 15.79 13.47
C HIS A 229 -3.04 15.27 13.23
N THR A 230 -2.09 16.16 13.02
CA THR A 230 -0.67 15.84 13.08
C THR A 230 -0.20 15.99 14.53
N MET A 231 0.34 14.92 15.12
CA MET A 231 0.95 14.99 16.45
C MET A 231 2.02 16.05 16.46
N ASP A 232 2.06 16.86 17.51
CA ASP A 232 2.96 17.99 17.62
C ASP A 232 4.42 17.56 17.79
N GLN A 233 4.71 16.47 18.51
CA GLN A 233 6.06 15.91 18.64
C GLN A 233 6.36 14.87 17.56
N PHE A 234 7.63 14.60 17.25
CA PHE A 234 8.04 13.52 16.32
C PHE A 234 7.83 12.10 16.87
N SER A 235 7.60 12.00 18.17
CA SER A 235 7.32 10.74 18.87
C SER A 235 5.87 10.70 19.31
N TYR A 236 5.30 9.49 19.32
CA TYR A 236 4.02 9.17 19.95
C TYR A 236 4.16 8.73 21.41
N CYS A 237 5.39 8.66 21.90
CA CYS A 237 5.67 8.26 23.26
C CYS A 237 5.40 9.37 24.26
N THR A 238 5.09 8.97 25.48
CA THR A 238 5.14 9.85 26.64
C THR A 238 6.54 10.46 26.77
N PRO A 239 6.68 11.73 27.22
CA PRO A 239 7.99 12.34 27.42
C PRO A 239 8.93 11.42 28.20
N SER A 240 10.10 11.14 27.62
CA SER A 240 10.98 10.08 28.12
C SER A 240 11.96 10.52 29.19
N TYR A 241 11.95 11.80 29.59
CA TYR A 241 12.88 12.37 30.54
C TYR A 241 12.18 13.30 31.54
N LEU A 242 12.67 13.29 32.79
CA LEU A 242 12.25 14.22 33.84
C LEU A 242 13.44 15.10 34.22
N PRO A 243 13.32 16.44 34.23
CA PRO A 243 14.42 17.34 34.60
C PRO A 243 14.97 17.15 36.02
N PHE A 244 14.18 16.57 36.92
CA PHE A 244 14.53 16.40 38.35
C PHE A 244 14.99 14.97 38.70
N SER A 245 15.08 14.06 37.72
CA SER A 245 15.46 12.66 37.95
C SER A 245 16.45 12.16 36.91
N ASN A 246 17.33 11.25 37.32
CA ASN A 246 18.21 10.51 36.41
C ASN A 246 17.50 9.30 35.79
N ARG A 247 16.21 9.08 36.09
CA ARG A 247 15.40 8.02 35.47
C ARG A 247 14.61 8.54 34.27
N SER A 248 14.23 7.61 33.40
CA SER A 248 13.32 7.88 32.28
C SER A 248 11.94 8.32 32.79
N GLY A 249 11.22 9.07 31.97
CA GLY A 249 9.97 9.81 32.22
C GLY A 249 8.85 9.11 33.00
N PHE A 250 7.81 8.69 32.28
CA PHE A 250 6.56 8.16 32.84
C PHE A 250 6.44 6.64 32.57
N TYR A 251 7.54 5.91 32.75
CA TYR A 251 7.70 4.48 32.45
C TYR A 251 7.78 3.63 33.71
N TRP A 252 6.74 3.57 34.54
CA TRP A 252 6.82 2.86 35.83
C TRP A 252 6.84 1.34 35.73
N ASN A 253 6.31 0.77 34.66
CA ASN A 253 6.39 -0.67 34.43
C ASN A 253 7.73 -1.10 33.81
N GLY A 254 8.56 -0.17 33.31
CA GLY A 254 9.86 -0.46 32.72
C GLY A 254 9.82 -0.84 31.24
N VAL A 255 10.84 -1.56 30.78
CA VAL A 255 10.99 -2.01 29.39
C VAL A 255 10.87 -3.53 29.30
N ALA A 256 10.03 -4.04 28.40
CA ALA A 256 9.86 -5.47 28.17
C ALA A 256 11.20 -6.17 27.85
N LEU A 257 11.43 -7.33 28.45
CA LEU A 257 12.60 -8.18 28.20
C LEU A 257 12.24 -9.34 27.28
N PHE A 258 13.19 -9.74 26.43
CA PHE A 258 13.02 -10.81 25.44
C PHE A 258 14.12 -11.88 25.58
N PRO A 259 13.83 -13.16 25.28
CA PRO A 259 12.53 -13.67 24.84
C PRO A 259 11.54 -13.83 26.00
N ASP A 260 12.03 -14.08 27.21
CA ASP A 260 11.20 -14.32 28.39
C ASP A 260 11.08 -13.07 29.28
N PRO A 261 9.91 -12.80 29.86
CA PRO A 261 9.79 -11.82 30.93
C PRO A 261 10.61 -12.25 32.16
N PRO A 262 11.10 -11.29 32.98
CA PRO A 262 11.89 -11.58 34.16
C PRO A 262 11.06 -12.35 35.20
N LYS A 263 11.68 -13.38 35.80
CA LYS A 263 11.01 -14.31 36.73
C LYS A 263 10.57 -13.64 38.04
N ASP A 264 11.26 -12.58 38.46
CA ASP A 264 10.92 -11.79 39.66
C ASP A 264 9.91 -10.67 39.36
N GLY A 265 9.54 -10.47 38.09
CA GLY A 265 8.62 -9.44 37.65
C GLY A 265 9.20 -8.02 37.65
N ILE A 266 10.52 -7.85 37.86
CA ILE A 266 11.19 -6.54 37.90
C ILE A 266 11.84 -6.27 36.55
N TYR A 267 11.40 -5.21 35.88
CA TYR A 267 11.89 -4.81 34.56
C TYR A 267 12.91 -3.66 34.67
N PRO A 268 13.86 -3.54 33.72
CA PRO A 268 14.82 -2.45 33.72
C PRO A 268 14.16 -1.11 33.35
N ASN A 269 14.88 -0.02 33.63
CA ASN A 269 14.51 1.35 33.24
C ASN A 269 13.11 1.78 33.72
N MET A 270 12.66 1.27 34.87
CA MET A 270 11.44 1.74 35.53
C MET A 270 11.64 3.15 36.11
N SER A 271 10.71 4.07 35.85
CA SER A 271 10.65 5.40 36.46
C SER A 271 10.42 5.34 37.97
N LEU A 272 10.74 6.42 38.69
CA LEU A 272 10.44 6.51 40.13
C LEU A 272 8.92 6.52 40.33
N PRO A 273 8.34 5.72 41.25
CA PRO A 273 6.91 5.74 41.48
C PRO A 273 6.41 7.14 41.89
N VAL A 274 5.15 7.42 41.55
CA VAL A 274 4.42 8.60 42.01
C VAL A 274 4.05 8.37 43.48
N THR A 275 4.78 9.06 44.36
CA THR A 275 4.57 9.07 45.80
C THR A 275 4.23 10.49 46.26
N LYS A 276 3.96 10.68 47.55
CA LYS A 276 3.71 12.03 48.09
C LYS A 276 4.89 12.97 47.87
N GLU A 277 6.10 12.44 47.82
CA GLU A 277 7.34 13.19 47.66
C GLU A 277 7.65 13.52 46.18
N THR A 278 7.19 12.70 45.22
CA THR A 278 7.51 12.87 43.80
C THR A 278 6.35 13.44 42.97
N VAL A 279 5.11 13.37 43.47
CA VAL A 279 3.91 13.73 42.71
C VAL A 279 3.91 15.17 42.21
N GLU A 280 4.35 16.14 43.02
CA GLU A 280 4.38 17.55 42.60
C GLU A 280 5.35 17.77 41.44
N LEU A 281 6.51 17.12 41.47
CA LEU A 281 7.53 17.23 40.41
C LEU A 281 7.04 16.57 39.11
N TYR A 282 6.42 15.39 39.20
CA TYR A 282 5.78 14.75 38.05
C TYR A 282 4.65 15.59 37.47
N ALA A 283 3.80 16.16 38.34
CA ALA A 283 2.70 17.04 37.95
C ALA A 283 3.21 18.26 37.22
N GLN A 284 4.27 18.91 37.74
CA GLN A 284 4.90 20.05 37.11
C GLN A 284 5.43 19.68 35.72
N THR A 285 6.18 18.58 35.58
CA THR A 285 6.69 18.13 34.26
C THR A 285 5.57 17.84 33.26
N MET A 286 4.50 17.15 33.68
CA MET A 286 3.38 16.85 32.80
C MET A 286 2.63 18.12 32.40
N VAL A 287 2.37 19.02 33.36
CA VAL A 287 1.67 20.30 33.12
C VAL A 287 2.47 21.21 32.20
N ASP A 288 3.78 21.31 32.39
CA ASP A 288 4.65 22.13 31.55
C ASP A 288 4.68 21.59 30.12
N ASN A 289 4.76 20.26 29.96
CA ASN A 289 4.64 19.64 28.65
C ASN A 289 3.26 19.90 28.02
N ILE A 290 2.16 19.74 28.75
CA ILE A 290 0.82 20.05 28.25
C ILE A 290 0.72 21.51 27.78
N LYS A 291 1.21 22.46 28.59
CA LYS A 291 1.20 23.90 28.27
C LYS A 291 2.04 24.21 27.04
N GLN A 292 3.21 23.60 26.91
CA GLN A 292 4.05 23.73 25.72
C GLN A 292 3.29 23.25 24.48
N ARG A 293 2.68 22.06 24.55
CA ARG A 293 1.97 21.45 23.42
C ARG A 293 0.72 22.24 23.02
N ALA A 294 -0.02 22.77 23.99
CA ALA A 294 -1.20 23.61 23.77
C ALA A 294 -0.92 24.83 22.89
N GLN A 295 0.30 25.40 22.94
CA GLN A 295 0.66 26.59 22.18
C GLN A 295 0.64 26.36 20.67
N TRP A 296 0.83 25.13 20.20
CA TRP A 296 0.87 24.76 18.79
C TRP A 296 -0.50 24.41 18.19
N PHE A 297 -1.55 24.42 19.01
CA PHE A 297 -2.92 24.14 18.57
C PHE A 297 -3.81 25.38 18.64
N ARG A 298 -4.94 25.30 17.91
CA ARG A 298 -5.94 26.37 17.84
C ARG A 298 -6.95 26.32 18.98
N THR A 299 -7.11 25.16 19.63
CA THR A 299 -8.03 24.94 20.75
C THR A 299 -7.26 24.80 22.07
N SER A 300 -7.95 24.97 23.20
CA SER A 300 -7.47 24.63 24.55
C SER A 300 -7.50 23.12 24.84
N HIS A 301 -7.85 22.29 23.84
CA HIS A 301 -7.97 20.84 23.96
C HIS A 301 -6.73 20.14 23.40
N VAL A 302 -5.96 19.48 24.27
CA VAL A 302 -4.67 18.86 23.91
C VAL A 302 -4.81 17.33 23.95
N LEU A 303 -4.46 16.67 22.84
CA LEU A 303 -4.27 15.22 22.83
C LEU A 303 -2.90 14.91 23.46
N TRP A 304 -2.89 14.14 24.54
CA TRP A 304 -1.68 13.77 25.26
C TRP A 304 -1.53 12.24 25.29
N PRO A 305 -0.62 11.65 24.49
CA PRO A 305 -0.45 10.22 24.41
C PRO A 305 0.27 9.74 25.67
N TRP A 306 -0.29 8.72 26.33
CA TRP A 306 0.35 8.03 27.45
C TRP A 306 0.66 6.61 27.05
N GLY A 307 1.87 6.37 26.60
CA GLY A 307 2.29 5.10 26.04
C GLY A 307 3.61 5.25 25.31
N CYS A 308 4.11 4.16 24.78
CA CYS A 308 5.25 4.05 23.87
C CYS A 308 5.30 2.59 23.41
N ASP A 309 6.35 2.22 22.70
CA ASP A 309 6.64 0.84 22.34
C ASP A 309 6.59 -0.06 23.58
N LYS A 310 5.76 -1.11 23.48
CA LYS A 310 5.74 -2.22 24.44
C LYS A 310 5.44 -1.75 25.86
N GLN A 311 4.75 -0.63 26.04
CA GLN A 311 4.30 -0.16 27.35
C GLN A 311 3.02 -0.89 27.81
N PHE A 312 2.60 -0.68 29.05
CA PHE A 312 1.40 -1.31 29.64
C PHE A 312 1.41 -2.85 29.76
N PHE A 313 2.54 -3.55 29.58
CA PHE A 313 2.59 -5.00 29.85
C PHE A 313 2.32 -5.34 31.32
N ASN A 314 2.53 -4.36 32.21
CA ASN A 314 1.98 -4.36 33.55
C ASN A 314 1.12 -3.09 33.72
N ALA A 315 -0.11 -3.16 33.22
CA ALA A 315 -1.05 -2.04 33.26
C ALA A 315 -1.37 -1.60 34.70
N SER A 316 -1.30 -2.52 35.68
CA SER A 316 -1.59 -2.21 37.09
C SER A 316 -0.64 -1.14 37.62
N VAL A 317 0.66 -1.33 37.39
CA VAL A 317 1.68 -0.36 37.81
C VAL A 317 1.50 0.98 37.09
N GLN A 318 1.23 0.97 35.78
CA GLN A 318 0.99 2.20 35.03
C GLN A 318 -0.21 2.97 35.58
N PHE A 319 -1.37 2.32 35.64
CA PHE A 319 -2.60 2.98 36.08
C PHE A 319 -2.56 3.44 37.55
N MET A 320 -1.92 2.69 38.46
CA MET A 320 -1.77 3.14 39.86
C MET A 320 -1.01 4.47 39.96
N ASN A 321 0.02 4.68 39.14
CA ASN A 321 0.76 5.93 39.12
C ASN A 321 -0.01 7.05 38.41
N MET A 322 -0.65 6.72 37.28
CA MET A 322 -1.51 7.65 36.53
C MET A 322 -2.63 8.21 37.40
N ASP A 323 -3.35 7.34 38.13
CA ASP A 323 -4.51 7.74 38.94
C ASP A 323 -4.11 8.79 40.00
N VAL A 324 -3.01 8.56 40.71
CA VAL A 324 -2.50 9.48 41.73
C VAL A 324 -2.09 10.81 41.11
N LEU A 325 -1.32 10.77 40.02
CA LEU A 325 -0.81 11.95 39.35
C LEU A 325 -1.91 12.81 38.73
N MET A 326 -2.82 12.19 37.99
CA MET A 326 -3.93 12.87 37.33
C MET A 326 -4.89 13.48 38.36
N ASN A 327 -5.19 12.77 39.45
CA ASN A 327 -5.99 13.30 40.54
C ASN A 327 -5.30 14.49 41.22
N TYR A 328 -3.98 14.41 41.44
CA TYR A 328 -3.22 15.52 42.02
C TYR A 328 -3.27 16.77 41.12
N ILE A 329 -3.09 16.62 39.80
CA ILE A 329 -3.19 17.75 38.85
C ILE A 329 -4.61 18.36 38.90
N ASN A 330 -5.65 17.54 38.85
CA ASN A 330 -7.04 18.03 38.84
C ASN A 330 -7.46 18.72 40.14
N THR A 331 -7.04 18.20 41.30
CA THR A 331 -7.29 18.83 42.61
C THR A 331 -6.53 20.15 42.81
N HIS A 332 -5.45 20.36 42.04
CA HIS A 332 -4.68 21.61 42.00
C HIS A 332 -4.84 22.33 40.65
N SER A 333 -5.95 22.12 39.96
CA SER A 333 -6.16 22.67 38.62
C SER A 333 -6.19 24.21 38.59
N ASP A 334 -6.56 24.87 39.69
CA ASP A 334 -6.47 26.32 39.83
C ASP A 334 -5.02 26.82 39.89
N LYS A 335 -4.10 26.04 40.51
CA LYS A 335 -2.65 26.32 40.51
C LYS A 335 -2.05 26.08 39.13
N TYR A 336 -2.44 25.00 38.47
CA TYR A 336 -1.80 24.56 37.24
C TYR A 336 -2.40 25.19 35.97
N GLY A 337 -3.67 25.63 35.99
CA GLY A 337 -4.38 26.07 34.79
C GLY A 337 -4.62 24.95 33.77
N VAL A 338 -4.54 23.69 34.22
CA VAL A 338 -4.69 22.48 33.40
C VAL A 338 -5.65 21.52 34.10
N ALA A 339 -6.56 20.94 33.32
CA ALA A 339 -7.33 19.76 33.71
C ALA A 339 -6.92 18.58 32.82
N VAL A 340 -6.85 17.39 33.41
CA VAL A 340 -6.48 16.15 32.72
C VAL A 340 -7.58 15.12 32.88
N GLN A 341 -7.86 14.32 31.85
CA GLN A 341 -8.81 13.21 31.94
C GLN A 341 -8.34 12.02 31.14
N TYR A 342 -8.70 10.81 31.60
CA TYR A 342 -8.57 9.62 30.78
C TYR A 342 -9.50 9.76 29.58
N ALA A 343 -8.96 9.48 28.40
CA ALA A 343 -9.67 9.63 27.15
C ALA A 343 -9.30 8.53 26.17
N THR A 344 -10.21 8.26 25.24
CA THR A 344 -9.91 7.60 23.98
C THR A 344 -9.88 8.62 22.84
N LEU A 345 -9.65 8.19 21.59
CA LEU A 345 -9.64 9.11 20.45
C LEU A 345 -11.01 9.71 20.19
N GLN A 346 -12.07 8.93 20.39
CA GLN A 346 -13.43 9.44 20.29
C GLN A 346 -13.66 10.66 21.19
N ASP A 347 -13.26 10.60 22.47
CA ASP A 347 -13.46 11.70 23.42
C ASP A 347 -12.78 12.99 22.95
N TYR A 348 -11.54 12.88 22.46
CA TYR A 348 -10.76 14.00 21.94
C TYR A 348 -11.39 14.60 20.67
N PHE A 349 -11.59 13.78 19.64
CA PHE A 349 -12.07 14.28 18.36
C PHE A 349 -13.50 14.78 18.45
N GLN A 350 -14.36 14.15 19.26
CA GLN A 350 -15.72 14.63 19.51
C GLN A 350 -15.69 16.02 20.15
N THR A 351 -14.80 16.25 21.12
CA THR A 351 -14.65 17.57 21.75
C THR A 351 -14.16 18.60 20.73
N VAL A 352 -13.14 18.26 19.92
CA VAL A 352 -12.64 19.16 18.86
C VAL A 352 -13.73 19.46 17.83
N HIS A 353 -14.53 18.47 17.44
CA HIS A 353 -15.67 18.64 16.52
C HIS A 353 -16.72 19.60 17.07
N GLN A 354 -17.05 19.48 18.36
CA GLN A 354 -18.02 20.32 19.06
C GLN A 354 -17.58 21.79 19.20
N THR A 355 -16.29 22.10 19.10
CA THR A 355 -15.82 23.51 19.02
C THR A 355 -16.37 24.24 17.79
N ASN A 356 -16.79 23.50 16.76
CA ASN A 356 -17.41 24.02 15.54
C ASN A 356 -16.56 25.08 14.82
N LEU A 357 -15.24 25.00 14.99
CA LEU A 357 -14.26 25.85 14.33
C LEU A 357 -14.17 25.52 12.83
N SER A 358 -13.76 26.53 12.05
CA SER A 358 -13.44 26.35 10.64
C SER A 358 -11.95 26.04 10.47
N TRP A 359 -11.64 25.00 9.70
CA TRP A 359 -10.29 24.46 9.51
C TRP A 359 -9.74 24.79 8.12
N ASP A 360 -8.41 24.87 8.03
CA ASP A 360 -7.74 24.97 6.74
C ASP A 360 -7.89 23.65 5.98
N VAL A 361 -7.96 23.75 4.65
CA VAL A 361 -8.00 22.60 3.76
C VAL A 361 -6.58 22.29 3.30
N ARG A 362 -6.11 21.08 3.59
CA ARG A 362 -4.96 20.50 2.90
C ARG A 362 -5.49 19.80 1.65
N GLY A 363 -4.97 20.17 0.49
CA GLY A 363 -5.28 19.49 -0.78
C GLY A 363 -4.67 18.09 -0.86
N ASN A 364 -4.42 17.63 -2.07
CA ASN A 364 -3.88 16.30 -2.38
C ASN A 364 -2.38 16.13 -2.05
N GLN A 365 -1.81 16.96 -1.18
CA GLN A 365 -0.39 16.91 -0.82
C GLN A 365 -0.16 15.84 0.24
N ASP A 366 0.83 14.98 0.03
CA ASP A 366 1.31 14.01 1.01
C ASP A 366 2.40 14.62 1.92
N PHE A 367 2.93 13.83 2.84
CA PHE A 367 4.01 14.19 3.76
C PHE A 367 5.28 13.39 3.47
N LEU A 368 5.60 13.22 2.19
CA LEU A 368 6.79 12.51 1.72
C LEU A 368 7.76 13.46 0.99
N PRO A 369 9.09 13.21 1.07
CA PRO A 369 9.72 12.24 1.97
C PRO A 369 9.70 12.71 3.42
N TYR A 370 9.83 11.77 4.35
CA TYR A 370 10.00 12.04 5.78
C TYR A 370 11.47 12.28 6.13
N SER A 371 11.72 13.27 6.97
CA SER A 371 13.05 13.55 7.55
C SER A 371 12.86 13.94 9.00
N THR A 372 13.48 13.20 9.92
CA THR A 372 13.49 13.52 11.36
C THR A 372 14.36 14.73 11.66
N GLU A 373 15.48 14.84 10.96
CA GLU A 373 16.54 15.83 11.18
C GLU A 373 17.26 16.15 9.85
N PRO A 374 18.13 17.19 9.79
CA PRO A 374 18.76 17.64 8.54
C PRO A 374 19.51 16.59 7.71
N PHE A 375 20.04 15.54 8.35
CA PHE A 375 20.79 14.47 7.69
C PHE A 375 20.11 13.09 7.76
N GLN A 376 18.89 13.01 8.27
CA GLN A 376 18.18 11.74 8.46
C GLN A 376 16.94 11.70 7.56
N ALA A 377 17.15 11.60 6.25
CA ALA A 377 16.06 11.46 5.29
C ALA A 377 15.70 9.97 5.15
N TRP A 378 14.47 9.61 5.55
CA TRP A 378 13.95 8.25 5.58
C TRP A 378 13.47 7.86 4.18
N THR A 379 14.42 7.76 3.26
CA THR A 379 14.16 7.43 1.84
C THR A 379 14.91 6.19 1.38
N GLY A 380 15.72 5.60 2.26
CA GLY A 380 16.44 4.37 2.00
C GLY A 380 15.52 3.14 2.00
N PHE A 381 14.53 3.11 2.90
CA PHE A 381 13.58 2.00 3.00
C PHE A 381 12.71 1.81 1.75
N TYR A 382 12.64 2.82 0.88
CA TYR A 382 12.01 2.68 -0.44
C TYR A 382 12.67 1.57 -1.28
N GLY A 383 13.96 1.29 -1.05
CA GLY A 383 14.73 0.24 -1.72
C GLY A 383 15.27 -0.89 -0.83
N SER A 384 15.12 -0.81 0.50
CA SER A 384 15.59 -1.84 1.45
C SER A 384 14.86 -3.17 1.27
N ARG A 385 15.56 -4.31 1.47
CA ARG A 385 15.03 -5.69 1.32
C ARG A 385 14.19 -5.90 0.05
N ASN A 386 14.78 -5.57 -1.10
CA ASN A 386 14.09 -5.63 -2.38
C ASN A 386 13.49 -7.02 -2.72
N VAL A 387 14.10 -8.11 -2.23
CA VAL A 387 13.55 -9.47 -2.39
C VAL A 387 12.21 -9.63 -1.69
N LEU A 388 12.10 -9.22 -0.42
CA LEU A 388 10.87 -9.30 0.36
C LEU A 388 9.74 -8.50 -0.31
N LYS A 389 10.01 -7.25 -0.72
CA LYS A 389 9.06 -6.42 -1.48
C LYS A 389 8.53 -7.13 -2.72
N GLY A 390 9.40 -7.81 -3.47
CA GLY A 390 8.99 -8.58 -4.65
C GLY A 390 8.19 -9.86 -4.34
N VAL A 391 8.50 -10.54 -3.23
CA VAL A 391 7.74 -11.71 -2.78
C VAL A 391 6.35 -11.29 -2.30
N ALA A 392 6.24 -10.22 -1.50
CA ALA A 392 4.97 -9.67 -1.05
C ALA A 392 4.03 -9.32 -2.22
N ARG A 393 4.56 -8.66 -3.27
CA ARG A 393 3.76 -8.32 -4.47
C ARG A 393 3.32 -9.54 -5.28
N ARG A 394 4.17 -10.57 -5.39
CA ARG A 394 3.78 -11.84 -6.03
C ARG A 394 2.74 -12.61 -5.23
N ALA A 395 2.85 -12.61 -3.91
CA ALA A 395 1.86 -13.20 -3.01
C ALA A 395 0.50 -12.51 -3.15
N SER A 396 0.47 -11.17 -3.15
CA SER A 396 -0.73 -10.38 -3.40
C SER A 396 -1.35 -10.66 -4.78
N SER A 397 -0.54 -10.71 -5.84
CA SER A 397 -1.05 -11.07 -7.17
C SER A 397 -1.60 -12.50 -7.26
N LEU A 398 -0.93 -13.46 -6.63
CA LEU A 398 -1.39 -14.85 -6.62
C LEU A 398 -2.71 -14.97 -5.83
N LEU A 399 -2.83 -14.26 -4.71
CA LEU A 399 -4.06 -14.17 -3.94
C LEU A 399 -5.21 -13.65 -4.80
N TYR A 400 -5.01 -12.52 -5.50
CA TYR A 400 -6.01 -11.95 -6.42
C TYR A 400 -6.49 -12.95 -7.49
N ALA A 401 -5.56 -13.70 -8.08
CA ALA A 401 -5.90 -14.73 -9.06
C ALA A 401 -6.64 -15.93 -8.43
N ALA A 402 -6.18 -16.40 -7.28
CA ALA A 402 -6.78 -17.54 -6.58
C ALA A 402 -8.19 -17.22 -6.07
N GLU A 403 -8.42 -16.02 -5.54
CA GLU A 403 -9.73 -15.58 -5.06
C GLU A 403 -10.77 -15.49 -6.18
N SER A 404 -10.41 -14.85 -7.29
CA SER A 404 -11.30 -14.69 -8.44
C SER A 404 -11.65 -16.04 -9.08
N LEU A 405 -10.65 -16.93 -9.23
CA LEU A 405 -10.87 -18.26 -9.79
C LEU A 405 -11.70 -19.14 -8.83
N PHE A 406 -11.39 -19.14 -7.53
CA PHE A 406 -12.15 -19.91 -6.54
C PHE A 406 -13.60 -19.44 -6.44
N THR A 407 -13.84 -18.12 -6.43
CA THR A 407 -15.19 -17.55 -6.46
C THR A 407 -15.97 -18.05 -7.66
N ARG A 408 -15.38 -17.97 -8.86
CA ARG A 408 -15.98 -18.47 -10.10
C ARG A 408 -16.26 -19.97 -10.05
N TYR A 409 -15.29 -20.75 -9.58
CA TYR A 409 -15.43 -22.20 -9.42
C TYR A 409 -16.61 -22.51 -8.49
N ARG A 410 -16.71 -21.83 -7.35
CA ARG A 410 -17.74 -22.12 -6.35
C ARG A 410 -19.16 -21.79 -6.84
N ILE A 411 -19.30 -20.77 -7.68
CA ILE A 411 -20.58 -20.43 -8.31
C ILE A 411 -20.93 -21.43 -9.41
N SER A 412 -19.94 -21.86 -10.19
CA SER A 412 -20.17 -22.77 -11.33
C SER A 412 -20.35 -24.23 -10.91
N TYR A 413 -19.71 -24.63 -9.79
CA TYR A 413 -19.71 -25.99 -9.25
C TYR A 413 -19.96 -25.96 -7.73
N PRO A 414 -21.18 -25.63 -7.27
CA PRO A 414 -21.50 -25.53 -5.85
C PRO A 414 -21.20 -26.79 -5.02
N ASP A 415 -21.42 -27.95 -5.64
CA ASP A 415 -21.18 -29.29 -5.09
C ASP A 415 -19.93 -29.95 -5.73
N GLY A 416 -19.00 -29.12 -6.24
CA GLY A 416 -17.75 -29.58 -6.82
C GLY A 416 -16.85 -30.31 -5.82
N PRO A 417 -15.88 -31.11 -6.30
CA PRO A 417 -15.01 -31.91 -5.43
C PRO A 417 -14.02 -31.11 -4.57
N VAL A 418 -13.76 -29.83 -4.88
CA VAL A 418 -12.89 -28.98 -4.05
C VAL A 418 -13.66 -28.58 -2.79
N GLN A 419 -13.21 -29.07 -1.63
CA GLN A 419 -13.82 -28.75 -0.34
C GLN A 419 -13.74 -27.24 -0.05
N ARG A 420 -14.91 -26.61 0.13
CA ARG A 420 -15.05 -25.14 0.26
C ARG A 420 -14.35 -24.57 1.49
N GLU A 421 -14.39 -25.26 2.64
CA GLU A 421 -13.73 -24.82 3.86
C GLU A 421 -12.21 -24.89 3.72
N TRP A 422 -11.68 -26.01 3.19
CA TRP A 422 -10.26 -26.19 2.92
C TRP A 422 -9.72 -25.11 1.97
N ALA A 423 -10.45 -24.83 0.88
CA ALA A 423 -10.07 -23.79 -0.07
C ALA A 423 -10.04 -22.40 0.58
N LEU A 424 -11.06 -22.08 1.38
CA LEU A 424 -11.12 -20.82 2.10
C LEU A 424 -10.01 -20.68 3.15
N ASP A 425 -9.64 -21.76 3.83
CA ASP A 425 -8.53 -21.76 4.79
C ASP A 425 -7.19 -21.46 4.10
N LYS A 426 -6.95 -22.03 2.92
CA LYS A 426 -5.75 -21.73 2.10
C LYS A 426 -5.71 -20.26 1.68
N LEU A 427 -6.84 -19.70 1.24
CA LEU A 427 -6.95 -18.28 0.88
C LEU A 427 -6.76 -17.38 2.10
N LYS A 428 -7.39 -17.69 3.25
CA LYS A 428 -7.24 -16.92 4.50
C LYS A 428 -5.79 -16.91 4.99
N ALA A 429 -5.08 -18.03 4.91
CA ALA A 429 -3.66 -18.09 5.25
C ALA A 429 -2.83 -17.11 4.41
N LEU A 430 -3.08 -17.06 3.09
CA LEU A 430 -2.39 -16.10 2.22
C LEU A 430 -2.83 -14.65 2.45
N ARG A 431 -4.12 -14.39 2.71
CA ARG A 431 -4.61 -13.05 3.10
C ARG A 431 -3.90 -12.52 4.33
N TRP A 432 -3.73 -13.38 5.35
CA TRP A 432 -3.04 -13.02 6.59
C TRP A 432 -1.57 -12.72 6.35
N ALA A 433 -0.86 -13.55 5.59
CA ALA A 433 0.55 -13.31 5.28
C ALA A 433 0.75 -12.02 4.46
N VAL A 434 -0.10 -11.77 3.45
CA VAL A 434 -0.05 -10.53 2.66
C VAL A 434 -0.38 -9.31 3.53
N SER A 435 -1.32 -9.43 4.47
CA SER A 435 -1.70 -8.33 5.37
C SER A 435 -0.65 -8.05 6.45
N GLU A 436 -0.02 -9.10 6.99
CA GLU A 436 0.99 -9.03 8.05
C GLU A 436 2.22 -8.25 7.57
N VAL A 437 2.75 -8.60 6.39
CA VAL A 437 3.95 -7.92 5.86
C VAL A 437 3.70 -6.44 5.55
N GLN A 438 2.46 -5.96 5.46
CA GLN A 438 2.21 -4.52 5.24
C GLN A 438 2.55 -3.64 6.45
N HIS A 439 2.84 -4.23 7.62
CA HIS A 439 3.30 -3.48 8.79
C HIS A 439 4.48 -2.56 8.41
N HIS A 440 4.57 -1.42 9.07
CA HIS A 440 5.55 -0.39 8.75
C HIS A 440 7.02 -0.78 9.00
N ASP A 441 7.30 -1.95 9.56
CA ASP A 441 8.62 -2.57 9.54
C ASP A 441 8.76 -3.80 8.62
N GLY A 442 7.65 -4.33 8.10
CA GLY A 442 7.66 -5.46 7.18
C GLY A 442 8.00 -5.04 5.76
N ILE A 443 7.04 -4.46 5.04
CA ILE A 443 7.18 -4.14 3.62
C ILE A 443 8.24 -3.06 3.36
N THR A 444 8.52 -2.23 4.36
CA THR A 444 9.58 -1.21 4.36
C THR A 444 10.98 -1.83 4.40
N GLY A 445 11.12 -3.04 4.93
CA GLY A 445 12.39 -3.74 5.04
C GLY A 445 13.28 -3.20 6.17
N THR A 446 12.67 -2.73 7.26
CA THR A 446 13.34 -2.11 8.41
C THR A 446 13.41 -3.00 9.65
N GLU A 447 12.87 -4.21 9.55
CA GLU A 447 12.94 -5.29 10.52
C GLU A 447 14.33 -5.97 10.61
N SER A 448 14.54 -6.76 11.66
CA SER A 448 15.73 -7.61 11.83
C SER A 448 15.71 -8.82 10.89
N PRO A 449 16.86 -9.43 10.53
CA PRO A 449 16.90 -10.61 9.64
C PRO A 449 15.95 -11.76 10.03
N LYS A 450 15.84 -12.07 11.32
CA LYS A 450 14.95 -13.16 11.78
C LYS A 450 13.46 -12.86 11.55
N VAL A 451 13.07 -11.59 11.57
CA VAL A 451 11.69 -11.17 11.29
C VAL A 451 11.44 -11.14 9.78
N ALA A 452 12.44 -10.73 8.99
CA ALA A 452 12.39 -10.85 7.54
C ALA A 452 12.17 -12.31 7.11
N ASP A 453 12.88 -13.25 7.74
CA ASP A 453 12.72 -14.68 7.50
C ASP A 453 11.30 -15.19 7.87
N MET A 454 10.73 -14.70 8.98
CA MET A 454 9.34 -14.98 9.38
C MET A 454 8.34 -14.53 8.30
N TYR A 455 8.43 -13.28 7.83
CA TYR A 455 7.55 -12.78 6.78
C TYR A 455 7.70 -13.59 5.48
N MET A 456 8.93 -13.90 5.09
CA MET A 456 9.22 -14.73 3.92
C MET A 456 8.60 -16.13 4.05
N GLU A 457 8.74 -16.77 5.20
CA GLU A 457 8.15 -18.08 5.48
C GLU A 457 6.63 -18.06 5.37
N HIS A 458 5.96 -17.12 6.04
CA HIS A 458 4.50 -16.99 6.01
C HIS A 458 3.98 -16.74 4.58
N LEU A 459 4.63 -15.83 3.83
CA LEU A 459 4.26 -15.55 2.44
C LEU A 459 4.44 -16.78 1.55
N MET A 460 5.58 -17.47 1.64
CA MET A 460 5.85 -18.65 0.82
C MET A 460 4.89 -19.81 1.13
N GLN A 461 4.60 -20.06 2.41
CA GLN A 461 3.63 -21.09 2.82
C GLN A 461 2.22 -20.76 2.33
N GLY A 462 1.78 -19.50 2.45
CA GLY A 462 0.49 -19.05 1.93
C GLY A 462 0.40 -19.20 0.40
N MET A 463 1.46 -18.82 -0.33
CA MET A 463 1.53 -18.97 -1.78
C MET A 463 1.43 -20.44 -2.21
N MET A 464 2.18 -21.33 -1.57
CA MET A 464 2.09 -22.77 -1.83
C MET A 464 0.68 -23.31 -1.60
N GLY A 465 -0.01 -22.84 -0.56
CA GLY A 465 -1.40 -23.21 -0.29
C GLY A 465 -2.38 -22.73 -1.37
N ALA A 466 -2.18 -21.52 -1.89
CA ALA A 466 -2.99 -21.00 -3.00
C ALA A 466 -2.70 -21.72 -4.32
N GLU A 467 -1.45 -22.08 -4.60
CA GLU A 467 -1.08 -22.90 -5.76
C GLU A 467 -1.71 -24.30 -5.69
N GLU A 468 -1.74 -24.92 -4.50
CA GLU A 468 -2.42 -26.19 -4.26
C GLU A 468 -3.93 -26.10 -4.53
N LEU A 469 -4.57 -25.00 -4.10
CA LEU A 469 -5.97 -24.72 -4.40
C LEU A 469 -6.22 -24.57 -5.92
N LEU A 470 -5.40 -23.76 -6.60
CA LEU A 470 -5.50 -23.58 -8.04
C LEU A 470 -5.35 -24.92 -8.78
N ALA A 471 -4.38 -25.75 -8.38
CA ALA A 471 -4.18 -27.07 -8.95
C ALA A 471 -5.40 -27.97 -8.72
N ALA A 472 -5.98 -27.97 -7.51
CA ALA A 472 -7.18 -28.75 -7.20
C ALA A 472 -8.38 -28.33 -8.06
N ILE A 473 -8.59 -27.03 -8.29
CA ILE A 473 -9.66 -26.51 -9.15
C ILE A 473 -9.56 -27.02 -10.59
N PHE A 474 -8.33 -27.14 -11.12
CA PHE A 474 -8.10 -27.55 -12.50
C PHE A 474 -7.99 -29.08 -12.71
N LEU A 475 -7.50 -29.82 -11.71
CA LEU A 475 -7.21 -31.25 -11.82
C LEU A 475 -8.37 -32.14 -11.40
N LEU A 476 -9.22 -31.71 -10.46
CA LEU A 476 -10.32 -32.54 -9.98
C LEU A 476 -11.49 -32.54 -10.97
N PRO A 477 -12.18 -33.69 -11.16
CA PRO A 477 -13.28 -33.82 -12.11
C PRO A 477 -14.44 -32.89 -11.73
N GLN A 478 -14.81 -31.99 -12.63
CA GLN A 478 -15.83 -30.96 -12.39
C GLN A 478 -17.28 -31.51 -12.41
N THR A 479 -17.46 -32.79 -12.74
CA THR A 479 -18.76 -33.49 -12.76
C THR A 479 -18.68 -34.80 -11.98
N LEU A 480 -19.58 -34.99 -11.01
CA LEU A 480 -19.81 -36.27 -10.32
C LEU A 480 -20.65 -37.27 -11.14
N GLU A 481 -21.15 -36.88 -12.31
CA GLU A 481 -21.97 -37.73 -13.18
C GLU A 481 -21.15 -38.46 -14.24
N LEU A 482 -20.44 -39.53 -13.86
CA LEU A 482 -20.09 -40.67 -14.75
C LEU A 482 -19.48 -41.86 -13.99
N SER A 483 -19.98 -42.15 -12.79
CA SER A 483 -19.60 -43.36 -12.02
C SER A 483 -20.78 -44.27 -11.69
N ASN A 484 -21.86 -44.24 -12.50
CA ASN A 484 -23.00 -45.15 -12.37
C ASN A 484 -23.35 -45.96 -13.63
N ASP A 485 -22.48 -46.02 -14.64
CA ASP A 485 -22.66 -46.95 -15.77
C ASP A 485 -21.67 -48.12 -15.71
N ILE A 486 -21.68 -48.84 -14.58
CA ILE A 486 -21.26 -50.24 -14.55
C ILE A 486 -22.42 -51.01 -15.20
N HIS A 487 -22.40 -51.16 -16.53
CA HIS A 487 -23.06 -52.18 -17.36
C HIS A 487 -23.49 -51.67 -18.76
N HIS A 488 -22.58 -51.07 -19.53
CA HIS A 488 -22.73 -51.10 -20.99
C HIS A 488 -21.41 -51.46 -21.67
N THR A 489 -21.35 -52.71 -22.15
CA THR A 489 -20.34 -53.23 -23.08
C THR A 489 -20.27 -52.35 -24.32
N PRO A 490 -19.12 -51.73 -24.66
CA PRO A 490 -18.98 -51.04 -25.92
C PRO A 490 -18.58 -52.04 -27.01
N GLN A 491 -19.57 -52.66 -27.65
CA GLN A 491 -19.42 -53.11 -29.04
C GLN A 491 -19.74 -51.93 -29.96
N THR A 492 -18.77 -51.06 -30.20
CA THR A 492 -18.76 -50.20 -31.38
C THR A 492 -17.37 -50.19 -31.99
N ARG A 493 -17.35 -50.46 -33.30
CA ARG A 493 -16.18 -50.71 -34.12
C ARG A 493 -15.17 -49.57 -34.01
N SER A 494 -14.03 -49.89 -33.42
CA SER A 494 -12.79 -49.14 -33.52
C SER A 494 -12.36 -49.08 -34.99
N THR A 495 -12.59 -47.94 -35.65
CA THR A 495 -11.69 -47.50 -36.72
C THR A 495 -10.48 -46.86 -36.04
N THR A 496 -9.52 -47.71 -35.68
CA THR A 496 -8.18 -47.31 -35.25
C THR A 496 -7.53 -46.56 -36.40
N VAL A 497 -7.61 -45.23 -36.39
CA VAL A 497 -6.62 -44.43 -37.11
C VAL A 497 -5.34 -44.56 -36.29
N LYS A 498 -4.51 -45.54 -36.64
CA LYS A 498 -3.10 -45.55 -36.24
C LYS A 498 -2.44 -44.36 -36.94
N THR A 499 -2.43 -43.19 -36.30
CA THR A 499 -1.40 -42.20 -36.60
C THR A 499 -0.12 -42.70 -35.96
N ASP A 500 0.79 -43.16 -36.80
CA ASP A 500 2.18 -43.45 -36.46
C ASP A 500 2.83 -42.15 -35.94
N SER A 501 2.61 -41.84 -34.67
CA SER A 501 3.03 -40.60 -34.00
C SER A 501 4.31 -40.93 -33.24
N GLY A 502 5.40 -41.15 -33.98
CA GLY A 502 6.68 -41.50 -33.39
C GLY A 502 7.13 -40.51 -32.31
N ASN A 503 7.54 -41.00 -31.14
CA ASN A 503 8.41 -40.36 -30.13
C ASN A 503 8.20 -38.86 -29.75
N VAL A 504 7.07 -38.20 -30.06
CA VAL A 504 6.81 -36.82 -29.62
C VAL A 504 6.36 -36.81 -28.16
N LEU A 505 6.99 -36.00 -27.32
CA LEU A 505 6.53 -35.76 -25.94
C LEU A 505 5.59 -34.56 -25.92
N GLU A 506 4.56 -34.58 -25.08
CA GLU A 506 3.58 -33.50 -24.92
C GLU A 506 3.49 -33.08 -23.46
N GLN A 507 3.26 -31.79 -23.22
CA GLN A 507 3.00 -31.21 -21.91
C GLN A 507 1.78 -30.29 -21.98
N HIS A 508 0.88 -30.40 -21.01
CA HIS A 508 -0.34 -29.62 -20.91
C HIS A 508 -0.16 -28.46 -19.95
N ILE A 509 -0.65 -27.29 -20.35
CA ILE A 509 -0.52 -26.04 -19.60
C ILE A 509 -1.88 -25.35 -19.57
N ILE A 510 -2.29 -24.88 -18.40
CA ILE A 510 -3.40 -23.94 -18.25
C ILE A 510 -2.85 -22.53 -18.06
N VAL A 511 -3.47 -21.58 -18.73
CA VAL A 511 -3.18 -20.16 -18.56
C VAL A 511 -4.45 -19.45 -18.16
N TYR A 512 -4.46 -18.84 -16.98
CA TYR A 512 -5.59 -18.08 -16.44
C TYR A 512 -5.30 -16.59 -16.46
N ASN A 513 -6.23 -15.81 -17.02
CA ASN A 513 -6.24 -14.36 -16.95
C ASN A 513 -7.08 -13.90 -15.74
N PRO A 514 -6.45 -13.39 -14.66
CA PRO A 514 -7.18 -12.94 -13.49
C PRO A 514 -7.79 -11.54 -13.64
N LEU A 515 -7.46 -10.80 -14.70
CA LEU A 515 -8.02 -9.47 -14.94
C LEU A 515 -9.40 -9.60 -15.59
N ALA A 516 -10.31 -8.67 -15.27
CA ALA A 516 -11.60 -8.54 -15.94
C ALA A 516 -11.50 -7.75 -17.26
N TRP A 517 -10.43 -8.00 -18.04
CA TRP A 517 -10.22 -7.45 -19.38
C TRP A 517 -9.82 -8.55 -20.33
N ASN A 518 -10.14 -8.39 -21.61
CA ASN A 518 -9.56 -9.23 -22.64
C ASN A 518 -8.10 -8.83 -22.84
N ILE A 519 -7.18 -9.79 -22.75
CA ILE A 519 -5.75 -9.55 -22.91
C ILE A 519 -5.21 -10.36 -24.09
N SER A 520 -4.17 -9.80 -24.72
CA SER A 520 -3.37 -10.50 -25.72
C SER A 520 -1.92 -10.23 -25.39
N THR A 521 -1.24 -11.25 -24.87
CA THR A 521 0.12 -11.14 -24.36
C THR A 521 0.90 -12.40 -24.73
N TYR A 522 2.19 -12.42 -24.44
CA TYR A 522 2.99 -13.62 -24.52
C TYR A 522 3.31 -14.12 -23.11
N ILE A 523 3.44 -15.43 -22.95
CA ILE A 523 3.95 -16.04 -21.72
C ILE A 523 5.29 -16.71 -21.99
N ASN A 524 6.08 -16.89 -20.94
CA ASN A 524 7.40 -17.51 -20.98
C ASN A 524 7.42 -18.73 -20.06
N ILE A 525 7.88 -19.87 -20.58
CA ILE A 525 8.17 -21.07 -19.79
C ILE A 525 9.58 -21.59 -20.12
N SER A 526 10.25 -22.14 -19.11
CA SER A 526 11.53 -22.84 -19.30
C SER A 526 11.28 -24.28 -19.73
N VAL A 527 11.93 -24.71 -20.80
CA VAL A 527 11.82 -26.08 -21.34
C VAL A 527 13.20 -26.71 -21.57
N ALA A 528 13.27 -28.04 -21.52
CA ALA A 528 14.52 -28.80 -21.68
C ALA A 528 14.89 -29.07 -23.15
N TYR A 529 13.98 -28.81 -24.08
CA TYR A 529 14.12 -29.18 -25.49
C TYR A 529 14.34 -27.96 -26.37
N ALA A 530 15.20 -28.07 -27.39
CA ALA A 530 15.54 -26.98 -28.31
C ALA A 530 14.43 -26.67 -29.34
N MET A 531 13.40 -27.52 -29.41
CA MET A 531 12.28 -27.42 -30.34
C MET A 531 10.98 -27.69 -29.60
N ALA A 532 9.97 -26.87 -29.86
CA ALA A 532 8.62 -27.04 -29.31
C ALA A 532 7.58 -26.54 -30.31
N VAL A 533 6.37 -27.10 -30.28
CA VAL A 533 5.18 -26.59 -30.97
C VAL A 533 4.11 -26.37 -29.93
N VAL A 534 3.45 -25.21 -29.93
CA VAL A 534 2.37 -24.92 -28.99
C VAL A 534 1.05 -24.93 -29.73
N LEU A 535 0.11 -25.72 -29.26
CA LEU A 535 -1.26 -25.82 -29.77
C LEU A 535 -2.22 -25.25 -28.72
N ASP A 536 -3.26 -24.56 -29.15
CA ASP A 536 -4.40 -24.17 -28.30
C ASP A 536 -5.38 -25.35 -28.09
N ASP A 537 -6.45 -25.07 -27.35
CA ASP A 537 -7.55 -26.00 -27.06
C ASP A 537 -8.35 -26.44 -28.29
N ASP A 538 -8.29 -25.70 -29.39
CA ASP A 538 -8.85 -26.07 -30.70
C ASP A 538 -7.88 -26.92 -31.54
N GLY A 539 -6.67 -27.19 -31.02
CA GLY A 539 -5.60 -27.93 -31.70
C GLY A 539 -4.89 -27.10 -32.78
N LYS A 540 -5.06 -25.77 -32.77
CA LYS A 540 -4.42 -24.85 -33.71
C LYS A 540 -3.08 -24.38 -33.15
N ALA A 541 -2.07 -24.33 -34.03
CA ALA A 541 -0.76 -23.80 -33.65
C ALA A 541 -0.83 -22.30 -33.33
N VAL A 542 -0.29 -21.91 -32.19
CA VAL A 542 -0.19 -20.50 -31.78
C VAL A 542 1.20 -19.92 -32.11
N PRO A 543 1.32 -18.61 -32.36
CA PRO A 543 2.62 -17.98 -32.58
C PRO A 543 3.55 -18.22 -31.39
N ALA A 544 4.69 -18.87 -31.65
CA ALA A 544 5.65 -19.23 -30.63
C ALA A 544 7.09 -18.97 -31.10
N GLN A 545 7.98 -18.79 -30.14
CA GLN A 545 9.41 -18.61 -30.34
C GLN A 545 10.16 -19.33 -29.23
N ILE A 546 11.21 -20.05 -29.60
CA ILE A 546 12.11 -20.71 -28.66
C ILE A 546 13.54 -20.21 -28.84
N GLN A 547 14.25 -20.07 -27.73
CA GLN A 547 15.61 -19.55 -27.74
C GLN A 547 16.41 -20.08 -26.55
N GLN A 548 17.73 -19.99 -26.64
CA GLN A 548 18.60 -20.38 -25.53
C GLN A 548 18.39 -19.45 -24.32
N SER A 549 18.21 -20.05 -23.15
CA SER A 549 18.03 -19.31 -21.91
C SER A 549 19.28 -18.51 -21.53
N MET A 550 19.09 -17.38 -20.86
CA MET A 550 20.20 -16.60 -20.32
C MET A 550 20.86 -17.32 -19.12
N GLU A 551 20.07 -18.03 -18.32
CA GLU A 551 20.52 -18.61 -17.05
C GLU A 551 21.24 -19.95 -17.22
N SER A 552 20.96 -20.69 -18.30
CA SER A 552 21.60 -21.98 -18.58
C SER A 552 21.71 -22.27 -20.07
N SER A 553 22.82 -22.91 -20.46
CA SER A 553 23.03 -23.38 -21.83
C SER A 553 22.25 -24.65 -22.17
N THR A 554 21.70 -25.34 -21.16
CA THR A 554 20.91 -26.58 -21.33
C THR A 554 19.40 -26.36 -21.25
N VAL A 555 18.97 -25.13 -20.96
CA VAL A 555 17.56 -24.74 -20.84
C VAL A 555 17.21 -23.77 -21.96
N TYR A 556 16.00 -23.87 -22.47
CA TYR A 556 15.46 -22.99 -23.49
C TYR A 556 14.28 -22.21 -22.93
N ASP A 557 14.18 -20.94 -23.30
CA ASP A 557 13.03 -20.10 -23.01
C ASP A 557 12.05 -20.23 -24.19
N LEU A 558 10.83 -20.70 -23.91
CA LEU A 558 9.75 -20.81 -24.88
C LEU A 558 8.74 -19.68 -24.62
N PHE A 559 8.63 -18.78 -25.58
CA PHE A 559 7.67 -17.70 -25.62
C PHE A 559 6.53 -18.06 -26.55
N PHE A 560 5.28 -17.89 -26.13
CA PHE A 560 4.13 -18.06 -27.01
C PHE A 560 2.99 -17.12 -26.67
N VAL A 561 2.23 -16.76 -27.69
CA VAL A 561 1.13 -15.80 -27.59
C VAL A 561 -0.10 -16.48 -27.04
N VAL A 562 -0.76 -15.81 -26.10
CA VAL A 562 -2.02 -16.22 -25.50
C VAL A 562 -3.05 -15.12 -25.70
N GLU A 563 -4.26 -15.53 -26.07
CA GLU A 563 -5.44 -14.66 -26.15
C GLU A 563 -6.47 -15.17 -25.14
N LEU A 564 -6.74 -14.34 -24.14
CA LEU A 564 -7.56 -14.71 -22.98
C LEU A 564 -8.60 -13.62 -22.74
N GLY A 565 -9.85 -14.01 -22.61
CA GLY A 565 -10.89 -13.13 -22.12
C GLY A 565 -10.75 -12.84 -20.62
N GLY A 566 -11.48 -11.86 -20.12
CA GLY A 566 -11.41 -11.51 -18.70
C GLY A 566 -11.93 -12.62 -17.78
N LEU A 567 -11.21 -12.93 -16.70
CA LEU A 567 -11.48 -14.07 -15.81
C LEU A 567 -11.62 -15.42 -16.54
N GLN A 568 -10.92 -15.58 -17.65
CA GLN A 568 -10.93 -16.79 -18.48
C GLN A 568 -9.64 -17.59 -18.29
N TYR A 569 -9.74 -18.91 -18.32
CA TYR A 569 -8.58 -19.78 -18.51
C TYR A 569 -8.70 -20.56 -19.82
N ARG A 570 -7.56 -20.87 -20.44
CA ARG A 570 -7.45 -21.74 -21.62
C ARG A 570 -6.37 -22.78 -21.42
N LYS A 571 -6.51 -23.91 -22.14
CA LYS A 571 -5.54 -25.01 -22.15
C LYS A 571 -4.67 -24.91 -23.40
N TYR A 572 -3.40 -25.23 -23.24
CA TYR A 572 -2.40 -25.29 -24.31
C TYR A 572 -1.64 -26.61 -24.21
N ILE A 573 -1.24 -27.14 -25.36
CA ILE A 573 -0.43 -28.35 -25.49
C ILE A 573 0.92 -27.97 -26.08
N VAL A 574 2.00 -28.24 -25.36
CA VAL A 574 3.37 -28.06 -25.82
C VAL A 574 3.92 -29.41 -26.27
N GLN A 575 4.15 -29.56 -27.57
CA GLN A 575 4.73 -30.76 -28.18
C GLN A 575 6.24 -30.57 -28.39
N PHE A 576 7.04 -31.59 -28.10
CA PHE A 576 8.50 -31.60 -28.23
C PHE A 576 8.95 -32.63 -29.28
N PRO A 577 9.12 -32.24 -30.55
CA PRO A 577 9.56 -33.14 -31.62
C PRO A 577 11.02 -33.60 -31.44
N GLN A 578 11.31 -34.88 -31.68
CA GLN A 578 12.67 -35.44 -31.51
C GLN A 578 13.54 -35.47 -32.78
N SER A 579 12.98 -35.22 -33.97
CA SER A 579 13.71 -35.16 -35.25
C SER A 579 13.55 -33.81 -35.96
N HIS A 580 14.42 -33.51 -36.93
CA HIS A 580 14.39 -32.27 -37.70
C HIS A 580 13.10 -32.19 -38.53
N CYS A 581 12.35 -31.08 -38.40
CA CYS A 581 11.07 -30.93 -39.09
C CYS A 581 11.24 -30.29 -40.47
N ASP A 582 10.57 -30.85 -41.48
CA ASP A 582 10.56 -30.33 -42.85
C ASP A 582 9.87 -28.96 -42.92
N THR A 583 10.41 -28.08 -43.78
CA THR A 583 9.86 -26.77 -44.09
C THR A 583 8.48 -26.93 -44.74
N GLY A 584 7.43 -26.54 -44.01
CA GLY A 584 6.02 -26.71 -44.43
C GLY A 584 5.15 -27.58 -43.51
N SER A 585 5.73 -28.20 -42.47
CA SER A 585 5.02 -28.95 -41.42
C SER A 585 4.56 -28.06 -40.25
N ALA A 586 3.67 -28.56 -39.36
CA ALA A 586 3.24 -27.85 -38.15
C ALA A 586 4.39 -27.42 -37.22
N CYS A 587 5.56 -28.08 -37.27
CA CYS A 587 6.77 -27.64 -36.59
C CYS A 587 7.34 -26.31 -37.08
N GLY A 588 7.05 -25.89 -38.32
CA GLY A 588 7.49 -24.61 -38.87
C GLY A 588 6.81 -23.39 -38.23
N ALA A 589 5.83 -23.61 -37.36
CA ALA A 589 5.08 -22.57 -36.66
C ALA A 589 5.88 -21.88 -35.54
N THR A 590 6.82 -22.59 -34.88
CA THR A 590 7.66 -22.03 -33.81
C THR A 590 8.95 -21.47 -34.38
N HIS A 591 9.25 -20.22 -34.07
CA HIS A 591 10.49 -19.57 -34.49
C HIS A 591 11.66 -19.93 -33.56
N VAL A 592 12.72 -20.54 -34.10
CA VAL A 592 13.97 -20.74 -33.34
C VAL A 592 14.85 -19.50 -33.48
N ALA A 593 14.92 -18.68 -32.43
CA ALA A 593 15.72 -17.46 -32.43
C ALA A 593 17.19 -17.75 -32.10
N ARG A 594 18.10 -17.02 -32.75
CA ARG A 594 19.55 -17.21 -32.61
C ARG A 594 20.18 -16.00 -31.92
N VAL A 595 21.13 -16.28 -31.02
CA VAL A 595 21.88 -15.25 -30.30
C VAL A 595 22.93 -14.63 -31.22
N VAL A 596 22.98 -13.30 -31.24
CA VAL A 596 24.01 -12.51 -31.91
C VAL A 596 24.84 -11.80 -30.84
N THR A 597 26.10 -12.21 -30.68
CA THR A 597 27.00 -11.68 -29.66
C THR A 597 27.87 -10.53 -30.19
N PHE A 598 28.00 -9.45 -29.40
CA PHE A 598 28.84 -8.30 -29.73
C PHE A 598 30.08 -8.25 -28.83
N LYS A 599 31.18 -7.70 -29.36
CA LYS A 599 32.43 -7.56 -28.59
C LYS A 599 32.22 -6.68 -27.35
N LYS A 600 32.72 -7.15 -26.19
CA LYS A 600 32.81 -6.37 -24.95
C LYS A 600 33.55 -5.03 -25.19
N LYS A 601 33.02 -3.94 -24.64
CA LYS A 601 33.57 -2.58 -24.78
C LYS A 601 34.00 -2.03 -23.43
N ASN A 602 35.25 -1.59 -23.34
CA ASN A 602 35.77 -0.92 -22.15
C ASN A 602 35.42 0.56 -22.19
N VAL A 603 34.97 1.11 -21.06
CA VAL A 603 34.56 2.51 -20.92
C VAL A 603 35.71 3.45 -21.28
N SER A 604 36.95 3.09 -20.92
CA SER A 604 38.19 3.80 -21.24
C SER A 604 38.44 3.98 -22.75
N GLN A 605 37.85 3.13 -23.59
CA GLN A 605 38.03 3.11 -25.05
C GLN A 605 36.86 3.71 -25.84
N TRP A 606 35.83 4.21 -25.16
CA TRP A 606 34.64 4.73 -25.81
C TRP A 606 34.92 6.02 -26.58
N LYS A 607 34.57 6.01 -27.87
CA LYS A 607 34.65 7.22 -28.73
C LYS A 607 33.36 8.05 -28.71
N ARG A 608 32.22 7.43 -28.37
CA ARG A 608 30.87 8.04 -28.30
C ARG A 608 30.53 8.89 -29.52
N THR A 609 30.91 8.42 -30.72
CA THR A 609 30.69 9.19 -31.95
C THR A 609 29.24 9.15 -32.42
N GLY A 610 28.45 8.17 -31.94
CA GLY A 610 27.08 7.94 -32.38
C GLY A 610 26.95 7.54 -33.86
N ARG A 611 28.05 7.12 -34.51
CA ARG A 611 28.10 6.78 -35.94
C ARG A 611 27.77 5.32 -36.25
N LYS A 612 27.97 4.41 -35.29
CA LYS A 612 27.72 2.97 -35.45
C LYS A 612 26.49 2.54 -34.67
N LEU A 613 25.32 2.87 -35.18
CA LEU A 613 24.05 2.55 -34.53
C LEU A 613 23.42 1.29 -35.12
N LEU A 614 22.97 0.39 -34.25
CA LEU A 614 22.27 -0.84 -34.58
C LEU A 614 20.78 -0.70 -34.23
N PRO A 615 19.86 -0.88 -35.18
CA PRO A 615 18.44 -0.80 -34.90
C PRO A 615 17.87 -2.13 -34.39
N VAL A 616 17.01 -2.07 -33.38
CA VAL A 616 16.05 -3.12 -33.01
C VAL A 616 14.65 -2.53 -33.10
N LEU A 617 13.72 -3.22 -33.75
CA LEU A 617 12.40 -2.68 -34.07
C LEU A 617 11.30 -3.63 -33.60
N ASN A 618 10.19 -3.04 -33.17
CA ASN A 618 8.87 -3.67 -33.16
C ASN A 618 7.88 -2.76 -33.89
N GLU A 619 6.59 -3.08 -33.84
CA GLU A 619 5.54 -2.26 -34.48
C GLU A 619 5.53 -0.80 -34.01
N CYS A 620 5.69 -0.56 -32.71
CA CYS A 620 5.58 0.77 -32.10
C CYS A 620 6.90 1.58 -32.04
N TYR A 621 8.04 0.91 -31.85
CA TYR A 621 9.33 1.51 -31.51
C TYR A 621 10.46 1.10 -32.47
N LYS A 622 11.39 2.03 -32.65
CA LYS A 622 12.73 1.79 -33.20
C LYS A 622 13.77 2.19 -32.16
N LEU A 623 14.40 1.19 -31.55
CA LEU A 623 15.49 1.35 -30.60
C LEU A 623 16.81 1.37 -31.37
N MET A 624 17.70 2.30 -31.02
CA MET A 624 19.05 2.38 -31.59
C MET A 624 20.07 2.14 -30.49
N PHE A 625 20.93 1.13 -30.67
CA PHE A 625 22.04 0.83 -29.78
C PHE A 625 23.36 1.28 -30.40
N ASP A 626 24.25 1.90 -29.62
CA ASP A 626 25.57 2.33 -30.08
C ASP A 626 26.58 1.18 -29.93
N GLN A 627 27.13 0.69 -31.03
CA GLN A 627 28.13 -0.39 -31.04
C GLN A 627 29.51 0.03 -30.52
N GLU A 628 29.73 1.32 -30.27
CA GLU A 628 30.94 1.82 -29.60
C GLU A 628 30.85 1.69 -28.08
N THR A 629 29.64 1.70 -27.51
CA THR A 629 29.40 1.64 -26.06
C THR A 629 28.64 0.41 -25.61
N ASN A 630 27.94 -0.28 -26.52
CA ASN A 630 26.94 -1.31 -26.26
C ASN A 630 25.75 -0.82 -25.40
N LEU A 631 25.45 0.48 -25.44
CA LEU A 631 24.33 1.08 -24.70
C LEU A 631 23.20 1.54 -25.64
N LEU A 632 21.99 1.64 -25.09
CA LEU A 632 20.87 2.32 -25.74
C LEU A 632 21.26 3.79 -26.00
N HIS A 633 20.96 4.26 -27.21
CA HIS A 633 21.27 5.62 -27.66
C HIS A 633 20.00 6.46 -27.88
N SER A 634 18.96 5.87 -28.47
CA SER A 634 17.70 6.57 -28.71
C SER A 634 16.55 5.61 -28.99
N ILE A 635 15.34 6.02 -28.61
CA ILE A 635 14.08 5.37 -28.96
C ILE A 635 13.31 6.31 -29.88
N THR A 636 12.72 5.76 -30.95
CA THR A 636 11.80 6.49 -31.83
C THR A 636 10.44 5.83 -31.76
N ASP A 637 9.42 6.58 -31.34
CA ASP A 637 8.01 6.25 -31.56
C ASP A 637 7.76 6.29 -33.07
N ARG A 638 7.34 5.15 -33.63
CA ARG A 638 7.10 4.99 -35.07
C ARG A 638 5.76 5.54 -35.52
N CYS A 639 4.77 5.58 -34.63
CA CYS A 639 3.42 6.08 -34.89
C CYS A 639 3.45 7.62 -34.95
N GLU A 640 3.97 8.25 -33.90
CA GLU A 640 4.05 9.71 -33.80
C GLU A 640 5.32 10.30 -34.43
N LYS A 641 6.25 9.45 -34.89
CA LYS A 641 7.55 9.82 -35.48
C LYS A 641 8.42 10.67 -34.56
N MET A 642 8.22 10.51 -33.26
CA MET A 642 8.91 11.27 -32.22
C MET A 642 10.15 10.50 -31.75
N ARG A 643 11.30 11.17 -31.71
CA ARG A 643 12.59 10.57 -31.31
C ARG A 643 13.12 11.20 -30.04
N VAL A 644 13.42 10.37 -29.06
CA VAL A 644 14.04 10.76 -27.79
C VAL A 644 15.41 10.10 -27.70
N ARG A 645 16.46 10.89 -27.36
CA ARG A 645 17.74 10.29 -26.97
C ARG A 645 17.56 9.68 -25.60
N VAL A 646 17.98 8.43 -25.43
CA VAL A 646 17.85 7.68 -24.18
C VAL A 646 19.15 6.94 -23.97
N GLN A 647 19.77 7.13 -22.81
CA GLN A 647 20.88 6.31 -22.33
C GLN A 647 20.50 5.74 -20.97
N GLN A 648 20.73 4.44 -20.78
CA GLN A 648 20.46 3.73 -19.54
C GLN A 648 21.69 2.96 -19.08
N ASP A 649 22.06 3.10 -17.81
CA ASP A 649 23.20 2.42 -17.20
C ASP A 649 23.15 2.38 -15.66
N PHE A 650 24.02 1.55 -15.06
CA PHE A 650 24.11 1.34 -13.61
C PHE A 650 25.08 2.33 -12.94
N TRP A 651 24.66 2.84 -11.78
CA TRP A 651 25.42 3.77 -10.95
C TRP A 651 25.36 3.35 -9.48
N GLU A 652 26.33 3.76 -8.68
CA GLU A 652 26.39 3.49 -7.24
C GLU A 652 26.61 4.77 -6.45
N TYR A 653 25.86 4.91 -5.35
CA TYR A 653 26.22 5.79 -4.25
C TYR A 653 27.11 5.04 -3.26
N GLU A 654 28.12 5.74 -2.74
CA GLU A 654 28.94 5.26 -1.64
C GLU A 654 28.32 5.72 -0.32
N ALA A 655 27.96 4.75 0.52
CA ALA A 655 27.41 5.01 1.84
C ALA A 655 28.53 5.18 2.87
N ASN A 656 28.37 6.13 3.79
CA ASN A 656 29.19 6.18 5.00
C ASN A 656 28.59 5.23 6.04
N GLY A 657 29.43 4.36 6.61
CA GLY A 657 29.05 3.43 7.67
C GLY A 657 29.58 3.81 9.05
N ASP A 658 30.36 4.89 9.16
CA ASP A 658 30.98 5.31 10.41
C ASP A 658 30.34 6.59 10.95
N VAL A 659 29.65 6.47 12.10
CA VAL A 659 28.99 7.61 12.77
C VAL A 659 29.98 8.70 13.19
N HIS A 660 31.27 8.38 13.36
CA HIS A 660 32.31 9.37 13.67
C HIS A 660 32.81 10.12 12.43
N SER A 661 32.62 9.55 11.24
CA SER A 661 33.03 10.13 9.96
C SER A 661 31.97 11.03 9.32
N GLY A 662 30.72 10.95 9.79
CA GLY A 662 29.60 11.77 9.32
C GLY A 662 28.26 11.06 9.39
N PRO A 663 27.21 11.60 8.77
CA PRO A 663 25.92 10.93 8.69
C PRO A 663 26.05 9.60 7.95
N ILE A 664 25.29 8.60 8.40
CA ILE A 664 25.33 7.24 7.85
C ILE A 664 24.07 6.95 7.03
N SER A 665 24.15 5.93 6.16
CA SER A 665 22.96 5.25 5.62
C SER A 665 22.68 3.99 6.44
N ASP A 666 21.41 3.62 6.57
CA ASP A 666 20.96 2.36 7.17
C ASP A 666 19.72 1.81 6.47
N ASN A 667 19.03 0.86 7.10
CA ASN A 667 17.80 0.25 6.59
C ASN A 667 16.66 1.28 6.38
N TYR A 668 16.62 2.38 7.12
CA TYR A 668 15.63 3.46 6.99
C TYR A 668 16.16 4.61 6.11
N ILE A 669 17.35 5.10 6.44
CA ILE A 669 17.92 6.36 5.99
C ILE A 669 18.78 6.13 4.75
N PHE A 670 18.62 7.03 3.79
CA PHE A 670 19.56 7.20 2.69
C PHE A 670 20.32 8.51 2.89
N THR A 671 21.64 8.40 2.88
CA THR A 671 22.56 9.53 2.92
C THR A 671 23.55 9.39 1.78
N ALA A 672 23.58 10.39 0.90
CA ALA A 672 24.59 10.47 -0.16
C ALA A 672 25.73 11.39 0.26
N SER A 673 26.95 10.85 0.38
CA SER A 673 28.18 11.62 0.63
C SER A 673 28.59 12.47 -0.58
N GLY A 674 28.14 12.10 -1.77
CA GLY A 674 28.43 12.78 -3.03
C GLY A 674 27.51 12.32 -4.16
N SER A 675 27.86 12.70 -5.39
CA SER A 675 27.15 12.22 -6.58
C SER A 675 27.46 10.75 -6.85
N ALA A 676 26.48 9.98 -7.31
CA ALA A 676 26.72 8.60 -7.72
C ALA A 676 27.76 8.50 -8.84
N ILE A 677 28.53 7.42 -8.84
CA ILE A 677 29.55 7.08 -9.84
C ILE A 677 29.11 5.90 -10.72
N PRO A 678 29.61 5.74 -11.95
CA PRO A 678 29.30 4.56 -12.77
C PRO A 678 29.72 3.27 -12.09
N ALA A 679 28.84 2.26 -12.07
CA ALA A 679 29.05 1.00 -11.35
C ALA A 679 29.93 -0.01 -12.11
N TYR A 680 30.41 0.33 -13.30
CA TYR A 680 31.00 -0.61 -14.25
C TYR A 680 32.14 0.02 -15.06
N LYS A 681 33.06 -0.84 -15.55
CA LYS A 681 34.18 -0.46 -16.43
C LYS A 681 34.09 -1.05 -17.83
N SER A 682 33.26 -2.08 -18.05
CA SER A 682 33.02 -2.63 -19.40
C SER A 682 31.61 -3.19 -19.58
N VAL A 683 31.15 -3.21 -20.84
CA VAL A 683 29.79 -3.67 -21.23
C VAL A 683 29.85 -4.64 -22.39
N ALA A 684 29.23 -5.81 -22.23
CA ALA A 684 28.95 -6.75 -23.31
C ALA A 684 27.46 -6.70 -23.69
N MET A 685 27.14 -7.09 -24.93
CA MET A 685 25.77 -7.10 -25.42
C MET A 685 25.53 -8.31 -26.32
N GLU A 686 24.34 -8.87 -26.20
CA GLU A 686 23.78 -9.85 -27.11
C GLU A 686 22.41 -9.37 -27.58
N ILE A 687 22.06 -9.73 -28.81
CA ILE A 687 20.72 -9.51 -29.34
C ILE A 687 20.19 -10.85 -29.82
N VAL A 688 18.94 -11.15 -29.44
CA VAL A 688 18.20 -12.34 -29.89
C VAL A 688 17.01 -11.83 -30.70
N PRO A 689 17.16 -11.68 -32.03
CA PRO A 689 16.06 -11.22 -32.88
C PRO A 689 14.99 -12.29 -32.94
N GLY A 690 13.75 -11.91 -32.69
CA GLY A 690 12.63 -12.83 -32.61
C GLY A 690 11.39 -12.38 -33.38
N LYS A 691 10.46 -13.32 -33.56
CA LYS A 691 9.15 -13.09 -34.19
C LYS A 691 8.04 -12.83 -33.16
N VAL A 692 8.23 -13.24 -31.90
CA VAL A 692 7.31 -12.94 -30.79
C VAL A 692 7.87 -11.79 -29.96
N VAL A 693 9.14 -11.93 -29.58
CA VAL A 693 9.86 -10.95 -28.77
C VAL A 693 11.32 -10.90 -29.24
N SER A 694 11.88 -9.71 -29.36
CA SER A 694 13.32 -9.54 -29.52
C SER A 694 13.94 -9.22 -28.16
N GLU A 695 15.01 -9.92 -27.77
CA GLU A 695 15.72 -9.62 -26.53
C GLU A 695 17.03 -8.89 -26.80
N ILE A 696 17.33 -7.87 -25.99
CA ILE A 696 18.65 -7.27 -25.88
C ILE A 696 19.17 -7.59 -24.48
N ARG A 697 20.28 -8.32 -24.41
CA ARG A 697 20.92 -8.72 -23.15
C ARG A 697 22.19 -7.91 -22.99
N GLN A 698 22.24 -7.04 -21.99
CA GLN A 698 23.42 -6.21 -21.69
C GLN A 698 24.02 -6.65 -20.36
N TYR A 699 25.34 -6.89 -20.36
CA TYR A 699 26.09 -7.37 -19.20
C TYR A 699 27.14 -6.33 -18.82
N PHE A 700 27.10 -5.87 -17.58
CA PHE A 700 27.95 -4.81 -17.04
C PHE A 700 28.91 -5.40 -16.02
N TYR A 701 30.19 -5.19 -16.27
CA TYR A 701 31.29 -5.73 -15.46
C TYR A 701 31.86 -4.61 -14.59
N ARG A 702 31.99 -4.88 -13.28
CA ARG A 702 32.54 -3.91 -12.33
C ARG A 702 33.94 -3.51 -12.75
N GLU A 703 34.81 -4.47 -13.03
CA GLU A 703 36.17 -4.24 -13.56
C GLU A 703 36.35 -4.69 -15.02
N GLU A 704 37.41 -4.21 -15.69
CA GLU A 704 37.68 -4.55 -17.09
C GLU A 704 38.04 -6.04 -17.28
N GLU A 705 38.67 -6.64 -16.27
CA GLU A 705 39.21 -8.01 -16.28
C GLU A 705 38.23 -9.07 -15.76
N ASP A 706 37.09 -8.63 -15.20
CA ASP A 706 36.10 -9.53 -14.63
C ASP A 706 35.58 -10.53 -15.66
N LYS A 707 35.49 -11.80 -15.22
CA LYS A 707 34.87 -12.89 -15.99
C LYS A 707 33.35 -12.88 -15.90
N ASN A 708 32.82 -12.47 -14.75
CA ASN A 708 31.38 -12.46 -14.46
C ASN A 708 30.88 -11.02 -14.37
N HIS A 709 29.68 -10.77 -14.89
CA HIS A 709 29.03 -9.47 -14.77
C HIS A 709 28.40 -9.33 -13.37
N THR A 710 28.50 -8.15 -12.78
CA THR A 710 27.83 -7.80 -11.51
C THR A 710 26.40 -7.34 -11.76
N TYR A 711 26.16 -6.75 -12.92
CA TYR A 711 24.84 -6.25 -13.32
C TYR A 711 24.47 -6.74 -14.71
N SER A 712 23.20 -7.01 -14.93
CA SER A 712 22.66 -7.17 -16.27
C SER A 712 21.27 -6.56 -16.40
N VAL A 713 20.94 -6.14 -17.62
CA VAL A 713 19.57 -5.81 -18.01
C VAL A 713 19.22 -6.59 -19.27
N VAL A 714 18.09 -7.28 -19.23
CA VAL A 714 17.47 -7.90 -20.39
C VAL A 714 16.28 -7.03 -20.78
N THR A 715 16.39 -6.33 -21.91
CA THR A 715 15.29 -5.56 -22.48
C THR A 715 14.59 -6.41 -23.52
N ARG A 716 13.35 -6.81 -23.23
CA ARG A 716 12.45 -7.49 -24.16
C ARG A 716 11.64 -6.45 -24.93
N VAL A 717 11.62 -6.61 -26.24
CA VAL A 717 10.91 -5.76 -27.18
C VAL A 717 9.83 -6.61 -27.84
N PRO A 718 8.57 -6.58 -27.34
CA PRO A 718 7.47 -7.34 -27.91
C PRO A 718 7.20 -6.88 -29.34
N VAL A 719 7.06 -7.79 -30.29
CA VAL A 719 6.96 -7.43 -31.73
C VAL A 719 5.65 -6.70 -32.06
N GLY A 720 4.57 -7.01 -31.35
CA GLY A 720 3.19 -6.56 -31.65
C GLY A 720 2.41 -7.66 -32.38
N PHE A 721 1.10 -7.76 -32.12
CA PHE A 721 0.21 -8.76 -32.73
C PHE A 721 -1.10 -8.09 -33.17
N GLU A 722 -1.30 -7.95 -34.48
CA GLU A 722 -2.56 -7.51 -35.10
C GLU A 722 -3.13 -6.18 -34.52
N GLY A 723 -2.26 -5.23 -34.16
CA GLY A 723 -2.67 -3.93 -33.62
C GLY A 723 -3.05 -3.93 -32.13
N ARG A 724 -2.79 -5.02 -31.39
CA ARG A 724 -3.00 -5.11 -29.94
C ARG A 724 -1.76 -4.59 -29.19
N LEU A 725 -1.98 -3.76 -28.17
CA LEU A 725 -1.06 -2.73 -27.63
C LEU A 725 0.24 -3.21 -26.94
N ALA A 726 0.61 -4.49 -27.03
CA ALA A 726 1.84 -5.02 -26.40
C ALA A 726 3.15 -4.36 -26.91
N CYS A 727 3.14 -3.69 -28.07
CA CYS A 727 4.35 -3.06 -28.61
C CYS A 727 4.72 -1.72 -27.95
N PHE A 728 3.81 -1.07 -27.21
CA PHE A 728 4.06 0.23 -26.56
C PHE A 728 4.86 0.14 -25.25
N ARG A 729 5.33 -1.04 -24.86
CA ARG A 729 6.17 -1.24 -23.68
C ARG A 729 7.46 -1.98 -23.99
N LEU A 730 8.50 -1.67 -23.25
CA LEU A 730 9.76 -2.41 -23.17
C LEU A 730 9.81 -3.08 -21.82
N GLU A 731 9.98 -4.41 -21.79
CA GLU A 731 10.02 -5.14 -20.52
C GLU A 731 11.47 -5.37 -20.11
N GLN A 732 11.90 -4.74 -19.02
CA GLN A 732 13.29 -4.73 -18.56
C GLN A 732 13.42 -5.58 -17.29
N SER A 733 14.11 -6.71 -17.40
CA SER A 733 14.48 -7.55 -16.24
C SER A 733 15.91 -7.24 -15.84
N TYR A 734 16.15 -7.02 -14.55
CA TYR A 734 17.46 -6.67 -14.02
C TYR A 734 18.04 -7.82 -13.21
N LYS A 735 19.37 -7.88 -13.13
CA LYS A 735 20.11 -8.67 -12.15
C LYS A 735 21.11 -7.74 -11.50
N VAL A 736 21.05 -7.58 -10.18
CA VAL A 736 21.89 -6.63 -9.44
C VAL A 736 22.54 -7.31 -8.25
N GLY A 737 23.86 -7.40 -8.28
CA GLY A 737 24.69 -7.89 -7.18
C GLY A 737 25.31 -9.28 -7.40
N PRO A 738 26.02 -9.81 -6.39
CA PRO A 738 26.13 -9.28 -5.03
C PRO A 738 26.82 -7.92 -4.97
N LEU A 739 26.32 -7.00 -4.14
CA LEU A 739 26.92 -5.68 -3.96
C LEU A 739 28.15 -5.75 -3.03
N GLU A 740 29.08 -4.83 -3.23
CA GLU A 740 30.09 -4.52 -2.20
C GLU A 740 29.40 -3.88 -0.99
N ILE A 741 30.03 -3.98 0.18
CA ILE A 741 29.53 -3.32 1.39
C ILE A 741 29.55 -1.81 1.19
N ASN A 742 28.52 -1.12 1.68
CA ASN A 742 28.34 0.32 1.60
C ASN A 742 28.19 0.82 0.15
N ARG A 743 27.38 0.10 -0.62
CA ARG A 743 26.94 0.46 -1.97
C ARG A 743 25.43 0.49 -2.06
N GLU A 744 24.92 1.52 -2.73
CA GLU A 744 23.52 1.65 -3.07
C GLU A 744 23.42 1.83 -4.59
N THR A 745 22.91 0.81 -5.29
CA THR A 745 22.90 0.75 -6.75
C THR A 745 21.61 1.34 -7.31
N VAL A 746 21.75 2.25 -8.26
CA VAL A 746 20.65 2.85 -9.00
C VAL A 746 20.79 2.58 -10.50
N PHE A 747 19.66 2.37 -11.16
CA PHE A 747 19.60 2.35 -12.62
C PHE A 747 19.15 3.72 -13.11
N ARG A 748 19.98 4.37 -13.92
CA ARG A 748 19.78 5.75 -14.34
C ARG A 748 19.39 5.82 -15.80
N THR A 749 18.24 6.42 -16.07
CA THR A 749 17.76 6.75 -17.41
C THR A 749 17.96 8.24 -17.67
N ARG A 750 18.84 8.56 -18.62
CA ARG A 750 19.06 9.94 -19.11
C ARG A 750 18.37 10.11 -20.45
N THR A 751 17.62 11.19 -20.60
CA THR A 751 16.85 11.49 -21.80
C THR A 751 17.10 12.90 -22.31
N SER A 752 16.67 13.18 -23.54
CA SER A 752 16.65 14.55 -24.08
C SER A 752 15.43 15.39 -23.64
N LEU A 753 14.56 14.86 -22.78
CA LEU A 753 13.35 15.55 -22.33
C LEU A 753 13.68 16.80 -21.49
N LYS A 754 12.83 17.80 -21.59
CA LYS A 754 12.94 19.04 -20.79
C LYS A 754 11.96 19.07 -19.61
N ASN A 755 12.13 18.15 -18.67
CA ASN A 755 11.21 18.00 -17.53
C ASN A 755 11.40 19.02 -16.39
N ASN A 756 12.36 19.96 -16.48
CA ASN A 756 12.68 20.90 -15.39
C ASN A 756 12.91 20.20 -14.02
N ARG A 757 13.54 19.01 -14.03
CA ARG A 757 13.73 18.15 -12.84
C ARG A 757 12.42 17.82 -12.10
N THR A 758 11.30 17.85 -12.81
CA THR A 758 10.00 17.44 -12.28
C THR A 758 9.82 15.94 -12.54
N LEU A 759 9.52 15.23 -11.47
CA LEU A 759 9.16 13.82 -11.47
C LEU A 759 7.68 13.70 -11.13
N PHE A 760 7.01 12.68 -11.64
CA PHE A 760 5.70 12.26 -11.19
C PHE A 760 5.84 10.87 -10.61
N THR A 761 5.36 10.66 -9.39
CA THR A 761 5.37 9.34 -8.74
C THR A 761 3.98 9.02 -8.23
N ASP A 762 3.59 7.77 -8.29
CA ASP A 762 2.36 7.35 -7.64
C ASP A 762 2.46 7.50 -6.10
N ASN A 763 1.30 7.53 -5.46
CA ASN A 763 1.11 7.45 -4.02
C ASN A 763 0.31 6.17 -3.77
N ASN A 764 0.99 5.14 -3.26
CA ASN A 764 0.46 3.77 -3.02
C ASN A 764 -0.15 3.08 -4.24
N GLY A 765 0.28 3.42 -5.46
CA GLY A 765 -0.31 2.88 -6.69
C GLY A 765 -1.68 3.44 -7.03
N TYR A 766 -2.13 4.49 -6.33
CA TYR A 766 -3.47 5.07 -6.48
C TYR A 766 -3.44 6.42 -7.21
N GLN A 767 -2.82 7.46 -6.63
CA GLN A 767 -2.84 8.82 -7.19
C GLN A 767 -1.47 9.26 -7.67
N MET A 768 -1.41 10.11 -8.70
CA MET A 768 -0.14 10.58 -9.24
C MET A 768 0.27 11.93 -8.63
N MET A 769 1.48 11.99 -8.07
CA MET A 769 2.00 13.13 -7.35
C MET A 769 3.08 13.85 -8.14
N LYS A 770 2.92 15.17 -8.31
CA LYS A 770 3.94 16.02 -8.94
C LYS A 770 5.05 16.35 -7.92
N ARG A 771 6.28 15.92 -8.21
CA ARG A 771 7.48 16.12 -7.39
C ARG A 771 8.42 17.10 -8.10
N THR A 772 8.49 18.32 -7.62
CA THR A 772 9.44 19.32 -8.12
C THR A 772 10.73 19.23 -7.32
N TYR A 773 11.88 19.19 -8.00
CA TYR A 773 13.18 19.24 -7.34
C TYR A 773 13.30 20.45 -6.39
N LYS A 774 13.76 20.18 -5.17
CA LYS A 774 14.02 21.20 -4.14
C LYS A 774 15.48 21.17 -3.73
N THR A 775 16.05 22.34 -3.51
CA THR A 775 17.37 22.45 -2.89
C THR A 775 17.20 22.61 -1.39
N PHE A 776 17.89 21.77 -0.63
CA PHE A 776 17.91 21.80 0.83
C PHE A 776 19.30 22.13 1.32
N VAL A 777 19.41 22.75 2.51
CA VAL A 777 20.71 23.06 3.11
C VAL A 777 21.53 21.79 3.33
N ASN A 778 20.85 20.72 3.78
CA ASN A 778 21.46 19.42 4.04
C ASN A 778 20.68 18.30 3.32
N ASN A 779 21.39 17.22 2.98
CA ASN A 779 20.85 15.99 2.40
C ASN A 779 19.94 16.20 1.16
N THR A 780 20.30 17.14 0.27
CA THR A 780 19.48 17.47 -0.91
C THR A 780 19.17 16.25 -1.79
N ILE A 781 20.13 15.34 -2.00
CA ILE A 781 19.92 14.17 -2.86
C ILE A 781 18.83 13.27 -2.26
N ALA A 782 18.98 12.85 -1.00
CA ALA A 782 18.03 11.93 -0.38
C ALA A 782 16.65 12.58 -0.16
N ARG A 783 16.57 13.87 0.17
CA ARG A 783 15.28 14.58 0.30
C ARG A 783 14.55 14.82 -1.04
N ASN A 784 15.13 14.40 -2.17
CA ASN A 784 14.45 14.38 -3.48
C ASN A 784 14.16 12.95 -3.99
N TYR A 785 14.34 11.93 -3.13
CA TYR A 785 13.85 10.58 -3.40
C TYR A 785 12.40 10.43 -2.95
N TYR A 786 11.61 9.72 -3.76
CA TYR A 786 10.19 9.45 -3.54
C TYR A 786 9.91 7.98 -3.82
N PRO A 787 8.86 7.38 -3.21
CA PRO A 787 8.47 6.02 -3.55
C PRO A 787 7.82 5.97 -4.93
N MET A 788 8.06 4.86 -5.63
CA MET A 788 7.33 4.40 -6.82
C MET A 788 6.78 3.02 -6.47
N VAL A 789 5.49 2.89 -6.21
CA VAL A 789 4.84 1.62 -5.86
C VAL A 789 4.36 0.89 -7.11
N ARG A 790 3.81 1.63 -8.08
CA ARG A 790 3.40 1.10 -9.39
C ARG A 790 4.04 1.84 -10.56
N ALA A 791 4.11 3.17 -10.51
CA ALA A 791 4.45 3.99 -11.66
C ALA A 791 5.15 5.31 -11.30
N ALA A 792 6.18 5.65 -12.06
CA ALA A 792 6.78 6.98 -12.05
C ALA A 792 7.11 7.43 -13.47
N TYR A 793 7.07 8.73 -13.73
CA TYR A 793 7.40 9.26 -15.04
C TYR A 793 8.01 10.66 -15.01
N ILE A 794 8.72 10.97 -16.09
CA ILE A 794 9.14 12.32 -16.45
C ILE A 794 8.52 12.69 -17.80
N GLN A 795 8.23 13.96 -18.00
CA GLN A 795 7.69 14.45 -19.27
C GLN A 795 8.14 15.87 -19.57
N ASP A 796 8.06 16.24 -20.85
CA ASP A 796 7.93 17.62 -21.30
C ASP A 796 6.59 17.82 -22.02
N ASP A 797 6.45 18.90 -22.79
CA ASP A 797 5.20 19.22 -23.50
C ASP A 797 4.86 18.22 -24.61
N SER A 798 5.85 17.47 -25.11
CA SER A 798 5.73 16.62 -26.30
C SER A 798 5.91 15.13 -26.02
N SER A 799 6.70 14.78 -25.00
CA SER A 799 7.13 13.41 -24.74
C SER A 799 7.04 13.08 -23.27
N ARG A 800 6.60 11.85 -22.97
CA ARG A 800 6.60 11.26 -21.64
C ARG A 800 7.37 9.94 -21.67
N VAL A 801 8.12 9.68 -20.61
CA VAL A 801 8.77 8.40 -20.34
C VAL A 801 8.25 7.86 -19.02
N VAL A 802 7.53 6.74 -19.07
CA VAL A 802 6.91 6.08 -17.92
C VAL A 802 7.71 4.83 -17.55
N PHE A 803 7.94 4.64 -16.26
CA PHE A 803 8.42 3.41 -15.65
C PHE A 803 7.30 2.82 -14.80
N LEU A 804 7.05 1.53 -14.99
CA LEU A 804 6.15 0.72 -14.18
C LEU A 804 6.98 -0.31 -13.41
N GLY A 805 6.69 -0.52 -12.13
CA GLY A 805 7.40 -1.47 -11.28
C GLY A 805 6.51 -2.64 -10.86
N GLU A 806 7.05 -3.85 -10.87
CA GLU A 806 6.38 -5.02 -10.26
C GLU A 806 6.43 -5.00 -8.72
N ARG A 807 7.25 -4.11 -8.17
CA ARG A 807 7.47 -3.90 -6.73
C ARG A 807 7.86 -2.45 -6.46
N ALA A 808 7.78 -2.05 -5.21
CA ALA A 808 8.13 -0.70 -4.81
C ALA A 808 9.64 -0.42 -4.91
N HIS A 809 9.97 0.82 -5.31
CA HIS A 809 11.35 1.33 -5.39
C HIS A 809 11.43 2.80 -4.96
N GLY A 810 12.63 3.25 -4.58
CA GLY A 810 12.93 4.68 -4.47
C GLY A 810 13.33 5.27 -5.82
N VAL A 811 12.78 6.42 -6.18
CA VAL A 811 13.03 7.11 -7.45
C VAL A 811 13.32 8.59 -7.28
N ALA A 812 14.10 9.17 -8.20
CA ALA A 812 14.39 10.60 -8.19
C ALA A 812 14.63 11.17 -9.60
N SER A 813 14.38 12.48 -9.76
CA SER A 813 14.81 13.28 -10.92
C SER A 813 15.78 14.38 -10.47
N LEU A 814 17.06 14.02 -10.35
CA LEU A 814 18.10 14.91 -9.82
C LEU A 814 18.66 15.90 -10.86
N SER A 815 18.35 15.70 -12.14
CA SER A 815 18.86 16.50 -13.27
C SER A 815 17.86 16.52 -14.42
N GLN A 816 18.02 17.49 -15.31
CA GLN A 816 17.18 17.63 -16.52
C GLN A 816 17.16 16.32 -17.32
N GLY A 817 15.96 15.84 -17.66
CA GLY A 817 15.76 14.64 -18.47
C GLY A 817 16.18 13.34 -17.78
N GLN A 818 16.48 13.36 -16.47
CA GLN A 818 16.94 12.18 -15.73
C GLN A 818 15.83 11.61 -14.85
N LEU A 819 15.70 10.28 -14.86
CA LEU A 819 15.00 9.50 -13.83
C LEU A 819 15.95 8.38 -13.40
N GLU A 820 16.15 8.21 -12.10
CA GLU A 820 16.87 7.06 -11.54
C GLU A 820 15.99 6.25 -10.59
N VAL A 821 16.20 4.94 -10.59
CA VAL A 821 15.49 3.97 -9.75
C VAL A 821 16.52 3.25 -8.89
N MET A 822 16.35 3.27 -7.57
CA MET A 822 17.16 2.52 -6.63
C MET A 822 16.75 1.05 -6.66
N LEU A 823 17.67 0.18 -7.07
CA LEU A 823 17.39 -1.24 -7.30
C LEU A 823 17.85 -2.11 -6.12
N HIS A 824 18.97 -1.79 -5.49
CA HIS A 824 19.52 -2.59 -4.40
C HIS A 824 20.43 -1.76 -3.48
N ARG A 825 20.55 -2.18 -2.22
CA ARG A 825 21.35 -1.51 -1.19
C ARG A 825 22.01 -2.57 -0.30
N ARG A 826 23.29 -2.39 0.00
CA ARG A 826 24.02 -3.20 0.98
C ARG A 826 24.85 -2.29 1.87
N LEU A 827 24.56 -2.31 3.16
CA LEU A 827 25.06 -1.35 4.14
C LEU A 827 25.59 -2.06 5.38
N TRP A 828 26.66 -1.52 5.93
CA TRP A 828 27.19 -1.89 7.23
C TRP A 828 27.59 -0.61 7.97
N ASN A 829 27.05 -0.44 9.18
CA ASN A 829 27.36 0.72 10.00
C ASN A 829 27.71 0.34 11.45
N ASN A 830 28.40 1.24 12.15
CA ASN A 830 28.87 1.07 13.52
C ASN A 830 27.96 1.74 14.57
N GLN A 831 26.71 2.09 14.21
CA GLN A 831 25.78 2.64 15.18
C GLN A 831 25.41 1.57 16.22
N GLU A 832 25.69 1.84 17.50
CA GLU A 832 25.51 0.88 18.59
C GLU A 832 24.11 0.26 18.63
N TRP A 833 23.08 1.08 18.39
CA TRP A 833 21.69 0.64 18.31
C TRP A 833 21.44 -0.38 17.19
N ASN A 834 21.95 -0.11 15.98
CA ASN A 834 21.84 -1.04 14.84
C ASN A 834 22.58 -2.35 15.11
N LEU A 835 23.76 -2.29 15.73
CA LEU A 835 24.54 -3.47 16.09
C LEU A 835 23.85 -4.31 17.17
N GLY A 836 23.30 -3.65 18.21
CA GLY A 836 22.62 -4.33 19.32
C GLY A 836 21.35 -5.07 18.91
N TYR A 837 20.60 -4.54 17.95
CA TYR A 837 19.36 -5.14 17.45
C TYR A 837 19.49 -5.89 16.12
N ASN A 838 20.71 -5.96 15.55
CA ASN A 838 20.99 -6.56 14.24
C ASN A 838 20.15 -5.94 13.11
N LEU A 839 20.12 -4.61 13.04
CA LEU A 839 19.35 -3.82 12.06
C LEU A 839 20.22 -3.27 10.92
N THR A 840 21.46 -3.75 10.77
CA THR A 840 22.29 -3.41 9.62
C THR A 840 21.78 -4.11 8.35
N LEU A 841 21.63 -3.36 7.25
CA LEU A 841 21.16 -3.90 5.97
C LEU A 841 22.29 -4.60 5.20
N ASN A 842 22.85 -5.68 5.74
CA ASN A 842 23.86 -6.49 5.06
C ASN A 842 23.24 -7.49 4.07
N ASP A 843 22.45 -6.99 3.13
CA ASP A 843 21.79 -7.82 2.12
C ASP A 843 22.79 -8.22 1.02
N SER A 844 23.23 -9.47 1.06
CA SER A 844 24.16 -10.05 0.07
C SER A 844 23.46 -10.72 -1.11
N SER A 845 22.12 -10.65 -1.18
CA SER A 845 21.34 -11.27 -2.24
C SER A 845 21.60 -10.63 -3.61
N VAL A 846 21.30 -11.41 -4.66
CA VAL A 846 21.22 -10.91 -6.04
C VAL A 846 19.77 -10.63 -6.35
N VAL A 847 19.40 -9.35 -6.43
CA VAL A 847 18.01 -8.95 -6.66
C VAL A 847 17.70 -8.96 -8.16
N ARG A 848 16.44 -9.28 -8.48
CA ARG A 848 15.94 -9.39 -9.85
C ARG A 848 14.61 -8.68 -10.04
N PRO A 849 14.58 -7.33 -9.98
CA PRO A 849 13.36 -6.57 -10.25
C PRO A 849 13.03 -6.58 -11.75
N VAL A 850 11.76 -6.36 -12.08
CA VAL A 850 11.28 -6.11 -13.44
C VAL A 850 10.62 -4.74 -13.50
N LEU A 851 11.03 -3.93 -14.49
CA LEU A 851 10.40 -2.65 -14.80
C LEU A 851 9.90 -2.67 -16.24
N TRP A 852 8.72 -2.10 -16.49
CA TRP A 852 8.29 -1.80 -17.85
C TRP A 852 8.54 -0.33 -18.16
N MET A 853 9.11 -0.04 -19.33
CA MET A 853 9.39 1.31 -19.80
C MET A 853 8.51 1.62 -21.02
N MET A 854 7.87 2.79 -21.02
CA MET A 854 7.01 3.26 -22.11
C MET A 854 7.43 4.66 -22.54
N LEU A 855 7.31 4.97 -23.83
CA LEU A 855 7.68 6.27 -24.40
C LEU A 855 6.65 6.70 -25.46
N GLY A 856 6.13 7.91 -25.36
CA GLY A 856 5.14 8.43 -26.31
C GLY A 856 4.68 9.82 -25.92
N SER A 857 3.69 10.37 -26.62
CA SER A 857 3.06 11.63 -26.19
C SER A 857 2.42 11.48 -24.79
N PRO A 858 2.33 12.58 -24.02
CA PRO A 858 1.60 12.58 -22.75
C PRO A 858 0.16 12.05 -22.89
N SER A 859 -0.55 12.41 -23.97
CA SER A 859 -1.91 11.93 -24.24
C SER A 859 -1.97 10.43 -24.49
N ALA A 860 -1.09 9.90 -25.35
CA ALA A 860 -1.09 8.47 -25.66
C ALA A 860 -0.77 7.66 -24.40
N LEU A 861 0.27 8.04 -23.66
CA LEU A 861 0.66 7.29 -22.48
C LEU A 861 -0.37 7.40 -21.35
N SER A 862 -0.99 8.57 -21.14
CA SER A 862 -2.08 8.72 -20.15
C SER A 862 -3.15 7.63 -20.32
N SER A 863 -3.53 7.30 -21.55
CA SER A 863 -4.60 6.34 -21.84
C SER A 863 -4.28 4.85 -21.62
N ILE A 864 -3.02 4.49 -21.33
CA ILE A 864 -2.60 3.08 -21.28
C ILE A 864 -1.80 2.71 -20.02
N TYR A 865 -1.01 3.63 -19.44
CA TYR A 865 -0.04 3.23 -18.42
C TYR A 865 -0.68 2.65 -17.14
N GLN A 866 -1.90 3.09 -16.80
CA GLN A 866 -2.62 2.58 -15.62
C GLN A 866 -3.02 1.11 -15.79
N GLN A 867 -3.47 0.73 -16.99
CA GLN A 867 -3.80 -0.66 -17.29
C GLN A 867 -2.55 -1.53 -17.37
N GLU A 868 -1.50 -1.02 -18.02
CA GLU A 868 -0.22 -1.71 -18.11
C GLU A 868 0.41 -1.95 -16.73
N ALA A 869 0.23 -1.04 -15.78
CA ALA A 869 0.67 -1.24 -14.39
C ALA A 869 -0.05 -2.43 -13.73
N LEU A 870 -1.35 -2.56 -13.99
CA LEU A 870 -2.16 -3.67 -13.49
C LEU A 870 -1.90 -4.98 -14.23
N GLU A 871 -1.61 -4.95 -15.53
CA GLU A 871 -1.14 -6.12 -16.27
C GLU A 871 0.23 -6.60 -15.78
N LEU A 872 1.13 -5.68 -15.41
CA LEU A 872 2.42 -6.00 -14.79
C LEU A 872 2.21 -6.67 -13.42
N GLN A 873 1.30 -6.13 -12.62
CA GLN A 873 0.99 -6.66 -11.29
C GLN A 873 0.28 -8.02 -11.35
N HIS A 874 -0.77 -8.15 -12.17
CA HIS A 874 -1.64 -9.32 -12.26
C HIS A 874 -1.49 -10.05 -13.60
N ARG A 875 -0.26 -10.48 -13.89
CA ARG A 875 0.05 -11.27 -15.08
C ARG A 875 -0.74 -12.58 -15.11
N PRO A 876 -0.94 -13.18 -16.30
CA PRO A 876 -1.58 -14.48 -16.41
C PRO A 876 -0.87 -15.54 -15.55
N VAL A 877 -1.66 -16.31 -14.81
CA VAL A 877 -1.15 -17.45 -14.04
C VAL A 877 -0.95 -18.63 -15.00
N VAL A 878 0.28 -19.13 -15.06
CA VAL A 878 0.66 -20.26 -15.91
C VAL A 878 0.83 -21.49 -15.03
N MET A 879 0.05 -22.54 -15.29
CA MET A 879 0.06 -23.78 -14.53
C MET A 879 0.33 -24.99 -15.45
N PRO A 880 1.52 -25.60 -15.36
CA PRO A 880 1.76 -26.91 -15.94
C PRO A 880 0.92 -27.98 -15.22
N ILE A 881 0.17 -28.78 -15.98
CA ILE A 881 -0.72 -29.81 -15.44
C ILE A 881 0.01 -31.16 -15.30
N ASP A 882 0.97 -31.42 -16.18
CA ASP A 882 1.76 -32.63 -16.23
C ASP A 882 3.23 -32.36 -16.61
N GLN A 883 4.04 -33.41 -16.55
CA GLN A 883 5.39 -33.42 -17.09
C GLN A 883 5.38 -33.91 -18.54
N PRO A 884 6.39 -33.54 -19.38
CA PRO A 884 6.48 -34.03 -20.74
C PRO A 884 6.38 -35.56 -20.83
N GLN A 885 5.31 -36.05 -21.46
CA GLN A 885 4.99 -37.48 -21.54
C GLN A 885 4.50 -37.87 -22.93
N LYS A 886 4.37 -39.19 -23.20
CA LYS A 886 3.81 -39.65 -24.48
C LYS A 886 2.34 -39.26 -24.59
N PRO A 887 1.82 -38.99 -25.82
CA PRO A 887 0.43 -38.62 -26.03
C PRO A 887 -0.51 -39.65 -25.42
N TRP A 888 -1.62 -39.21 -24.83
CA TRP A 888 -2.60 -40.12 -24.22
C TRP A 888 -3.28 -41.00 -25.30
N ASN A 889 -3.43 -42.30 -25.03
CA ASN A 889 -4.00 -43.30 -25.97
C ASN A 889 -5.48 -43.05 -26.32
N GLN A 890 -6.18 -42.29 -25.48
CA GLN A 890 -7.48 -41.71 -25.78
C GLN A 890 -7.30 -40.19 -25.82
N ARG A 891 -7.39 -39.60 -27.02
CA ARG A 891 -7.70 -38.18 -27.14
C ARG A 891 -9.16 -38.04 -26.70
N GLU A 892 -9.41 -37.94 -25.40
CA GLU A 892 -10.65 -37.30 -24.98
C GLU A 892 -10.69 -35.95 -25.69
N LYS A 893 -11.79 -35.65 -26.37
CA LYS A 893 -12.06 -34.26 -26.73
C LYS A 893 -12.13 -33.54 -25.40
N PHE A 894 -11.05 -32.88 -25.00
CA PHE A 894 -11.01 -31.98 -23.86
C PHE A 894 -11.78 -30.70 -24.21
N SER A 895 -13.03 -30.84 -24.67
CA SER A 895 -13.99 -29.75 -24.73
C SER A 895 -14.43 -29.48 -23.30
N GLY A 896 -13.56 -28.78 -22.54
CA GLY A 896 -13.99 -28.13 -21.32
C GLY A 896 -15.11 -27.14 -21.65
N PRO A 897 -16.02 -26.84 -20.72
CA PRO A 897 -17.08 -25.88 -20.97
C PRO A 897 -16.48 -24.53 -21.37
N PHE A 898 -17.05 -23.91 -22.41
CA PHE A 898 -16.66 -22.59 -22.86
C PHE A 898 -16.85 -21.58 -21.73
N VAL A 899 -15.74 -21.12 -21.14
CA VAL A 899 -15.74 -20.16 -20.03
C VAL A 899 -16.03 -18.77 -20.61
N GLN A 900 -17.24 -18.26 -20.38
CA GLN A 900 -17.60 -16.91 -20.82
C GLN A 900 -16.80 -15.85 -20.05
N PRO A 901 -16.22 -14.85 -20.75
CA PRO A 901 -15.41 -13.84 -20.11
C PRO A 901 -16.25 -12.82 -19.33
N VAL A 902 -15.62 -12.22 -18.33
CA VAL A 902 -16.13 -11.05 -17.59
C VAL A 902 -15.27 -9.87 -17.97
N VAL A 903 -15.88 -8.85 -18.58
CA VAL A 903 -15.15 -7.70 -19.11
C VAL A 903 -15.74 -6.41 -18.56
N VAL A 904 -14.91 -5.61 -17.89
CA VAL A 904 -15.24 -4.25 -17.52
C VAL A 904 -14.65 -3.24 -18.53
N PRO A 905 -15.22 -2.04 -18.65
CA PRO A 905 -14.66 -0.96 -19.47
C PRO A 905 -13.20 -0.65 -19.14
N GLN A 906 -12.48 -0.07 -20.11
CA GLN A 906 -11.03 0.19 -20.03
C GLN A 906 -10.63 1.10 -18.86
N ASN A 907 -11.51 2.01 -18.45
CA ASN A 907 -11.26 2.92 -17.32
C ASN A 907 -11.64 2.35 -15.95
N LEU A 908 -12.18 1.14 -15.89
CA LEU A 908 -12.57 0.45 -14.66
C LEU A 908 -11.71 -0.79 -14.46
N HIS A 909 -11.42 -1.11 -13.20
CA HIS A 909 -10.73 -2.34 -12.80
C HIS A 909 -11.52 -3.06 -11.71
N MET A 910 -11.71 -4.37 -11.89
CA MET A 910 -12.24 -5.24 -10.85
C MET A 910 -11.14 -5.52 -9.82
N GLN A 911 -11.12 -4.70 -8.77
CA GLN A 911 -10.07 -4.69 -7.74
C GLN A 911 -10.19 -5.88 -6.77
N THR A 912 -11.40 -6.40 -6.54
CA THR A 912 -11.60 -7.58 -5.69
C THR A 912 -12.79 -8.37 -6.21
N LEU A 913 -12.65 -9.69 -6.26
CA LEU A 913 -13.75 -10.63 -6.43
C LEU A 913 -13.45 -11.85 -5.56
N SER A 914 -14.03 -11.90 -4.36
CA SER A 914 -13.68 -12.93 -3.38
C SER A 914 -14.84 -13.32 -2.49
N ILE A 915 -14.78 -14.56 -1.96
CA ILE A 915 -15.62 -14.99 -0.84
C ILE A 915 -14.90 -14.57 0.45
N PRO A 916 -15.40 -13.56 1.20
CA PRO A 916 -14.70 -13.04 2.37
C PRO A 916 -14.62 -14.08 3.49
N GLY A 917 -15.59 -15.00 3.57
CA GLY A 917 -15.57 -16.07 4.58
C GLY A 917 -15.95 -15.59 5.98
N TRP A 918 -16.68 -14.48 6.07
CA TRP A 918 -17.20 -13.90 7.30
C TRP A 918 -18.47 -14.59 7.78
N ASN A 919 -18.71 -14.48 9.07
CA ASN A 919 -19.81 -15.12 9.77
C ASN A 919 -20.69 -14.13 10.56
N TYR A 920 -21.12 -13.06 9.89
CA TYR A 920 -22.03 -12.07 10.45
C TYR A 920 -23.20 -11.77 9.53
N SER A 921 -24.32 -11.32 10.12
CA SER A 921 -25.46 -10.82 9.33
C SER A 921 -25.12 -9.48 8.65
N PRO A 922 -25.38 -9.35 7.33
CA PRO A 922 -25.23 -8.07 6.63
C PRO A 922 -26.15 -6.96 7.17
N ASP A 923 -27.18 -7.30 7.95
CA ASP A 923 -28.01 -6.37 8.72
C ASP A 923 -27.38 -6.11 10.10
N HIS A 924 -27.07 -4.85 10.37
CA HIS A 924 -26.36 -4.46 11.59
C HIS A 924 -27.16 -4.72 12.86
N THR A 925 -28.46 -4.40 12.86
CA THR A 925 -29.32 -4.58 14.03
C THR A 925 -29.51 -6.06 14.33
N GLN A 926 -29.69 -6.88 13.29
CA GLN A 926 -29.77 -8.33 13.44
C GLN A 926 -28.45 -8.91 13.97
N HIS A 927 -27.31 -8.46 13.45
CA HIS A 927 -25.99 -8.90 13.90
C HIS A 927 -25.77 -8.56 15.39
N LEU A 928 -26.00 -7.32 15.80
CA LEU A 928 -25.89 -6.92 17.21
C LEU A 928 -26.86 -7.69 18.12
N HIS A 929 -28.09 -7.95 17.66
CA HIS A 929 -29.04 -8.77 18.40
C HIS A 929 -28.52 -10.21 18.58
N SER A 930 -27.95 -10.82 17.55
CA SER A 930 -27.35 -12.16 17.66
C SER A 930 -26.17 -12.21 18.64
N LEU A 931 -25.30 -11.19 18.64
CA LEU A 931 -24.19 -11.07 19.59
C LEU A 931 -24.67 -10.92 21.04
N ASN A 932 -25.77 -10.19 21.25
CA ASN A 932 -26.33 -9.94 22.59
C ASN A 932 -27.07 -11.15 23.18
N LEU A 933 -27.63 -12.02 22.34
CA LEU A 933 -28.34 -13.22 22.81
C LEU A 933 -27.42 -14.30 23.41
N GLY A 934 -26.09 -14.12 23.36
CA GLY A 934 -25.12 -14.98 24.05
C GLY A 934 -25.05 -16.41 23.52
N GLY A 935 -25.87 -16.76 22.52
CA GLY A 935 -25.73 -18.02 21.81
C GLY A 935 -24.57 -17.90 20.85
N GLU A 936 -23.53 -18.70 21.07
CA GLU A 936 -22.70 -19.21 19.98
C GLU A 936 -23.62 -20.01 19.02
N ARG A 937 -24.50 -19.32 18.28
CA ARG A 937 -24.90 -19.88 17.00
C ARG A 937 -23.60 -19.88 16.22
N LYS A 938 -23.03 -21.07 16.03
CA LYS A 938 -22.17 -21.36 14.89
C LYS A 938 -23.01 -21.04 13.65
N SER A 939 -23.14 -19.76 13.35
CA SER A 939 -23.62 -19.32 12.05
C SER A 939 -22.61 -19.93 11.07
N GLU A 940 -23.11 -20.54 10.01
CA GLU A 940 -22.22 -21.14 9.02
C GLU A 940 -21.65 -20.01 8.15
N ILE A 941 -20.43 -20.20 7.64
CA ILE A 941 -19.82 -19.26 6.72
C ILE A 941 -20.75 -19.08 5.51
N ASP A 942 -21.08 -17.82 5.20
CA ASP A 942 -21.86 -17.48 4.02
C ASP A 942 -20.95 -17.48 2.79
N PHE A 943 -20.89 -18.63 2.11
CA PHE A 943 -20.14 -18.82 0.86
C PHE A 943 -20.83 -18.17 -0.36
N ASP A 944 -22.10 -17.78 -0.24
CA ASP A 944 -22.87 -17.17 -1.32
C ASP A 944 -22.69 -15.64 -1.35
N ARG A 945 -22.26 -15.05 -0.24
CA ARG A 945 -21.86 -13.64 -0.17
C ARG A 945 -20.49 -13.45 -0.84
N ILE A 946 -20.49 -12.78 -1.99
CA ILE A 946 -19.28 -12.40 -2.70
C ILE A 946 -18.98 -10.92 -2.47
N LEU A 947 -17.74 -10.60 -2.11
CA LEU A 947 -17.21 -9.25 -2.05
C LEU A 947 -16.68 -8.83 -3.42
N LEU A 948 -17.29 -7.80 -3.99
CA LEU A 948 -16.86 -7.19 -5.25
C LEU A 948 -16.38 -5.75 -4.99
N ARG A 949 -15.20 -5.39 -5.52
CA ARG A 949 -14.76 -4.00 -5.60
C ARG A 949 -14.45 -3.61 -7.03
N ILE A 950 -14.92 -2.44 -7.43
CA ILE A 950 -14.59 -1.85 -8.74
C ILE A 950 -14.01 -0.46 -8.50
N THR A 951 -12.86 -0.20 -9.11
CA THR A 951 -12.15 1.08 -9.03
C THR A 951 -12.07 1.75 -10.39
N HIS A 952 -12.17 3.07 -10.41
CA HIS A 952 -11.89 3.88 -11.59
C HIS A 952 -10.42 4.25 -11.65
N LEU A 953 -9.75 3.93 -12.76
CA LEU A 953 -8.29 4.01 -12.86
C LEU A 953 -7.75 5.44 -12.99
N TYR A 954 -8.51 6.35 -13.58
CA TYR A 954 -8.03 7.67 -13.97
C TYR A 954 -8.41 8.77 -12.97
N GLU A 955 -7.54 9.77 -12.81
CA GLU A 955 -7.84 11.05 -12.20
C GLU A 955 -8.75 11.91 -13.10
N GLY A 956 -9.56 12.78 -12.52
CA GLY A 956 -10.37 13.74 -13.26
C GLY A 956 -9.49 14.63 -14.14
N GLY A 957 -9.68 14.55 -15.46
CA GLY A 957 -8.93 15.32 -16.45
C GLY A 957 -7.59 14.71 -16.90
N GLU A 958 -7.25 13.48 -16.47
CA GLU A 958 -6.03 12.77 -16.91
C GLU A 958 -6.05 12.38 -18.39
N ASP A 959 -7.23 12.02 -18.88
CA ASP A 959 -7.56 11.64 -20.25
C ASP A 959 -8.96 12.17 -20.63
N PRO A 960 -9.16 12.74 -21.85
CA PRO A 960 -10.43 13.35 -22.22
C PRO A 960 -11.63 12.39 -22.25
N VAL A 961 -11.41 11.09 -22.47
CA VAL A 961 -12.47 10.08 -22.62
C VAL A 961 -12.50 9.14 -21.41
N LEU A 962 -11.35 8.59 -21.03
CA LEU A 962 -11.23 7.56 -19.99
C LEU A 962 -11.34 8.14 -18.58
N SER A 963 -11.23 9.46 -18.42
CA SER A 963 -11.44 10.15 -17.13
C SER A 963 -12.88 10.65 -16.91
N GLN A 964 -13.85 10.16 -17.69
CA GLN A 964 -15.26 10.45 -17.50
C GLN A 964 -15.92 9.38 -16.61
N PRO A 965 -16.99 9.73 -15.87
CA PRO A 965 -17.76 8.74 -15.12
C PRO A 965 -18.30 7.64 -16.04
N THR A 966 -18.23 6.39 -15.58
CA THR A 966 -18.69 5.22 -16.34
C THR A 966 -19.87 4.56 -15.66
N VAL A 967 -20.94 4.31 -16.42
CA VAL A 967 -22.09 3.51 -15.98
C VAL A 967 -21.94 2.09 -16.51
N ILE A 968 -22.05 1.10 -15.61
CA ILE A 968 -22.09 -0.33 -15.97
C ILE A 968 -23.34 -1.00 -15.40
N ASN A 969 -23.85 -2.01 -16.10
CA ASN A 969 -24.85 -2.91 -15.56
C ASN A 969 -24.17 -4.14 -14.95
N LEU A 970 -24.24 -4.31 -13.63
CA LEU A 970 -23.55 -5.42 -12.96
C LEU A 970 -24.12 -6.80 -13.36
N LYS A 971 -25.40 -6.90 -13.71
CA LYS A 971 -26.01 -8.16 -14.17
C LYS A 971 -25.46 -8.58 -15.53
N GLU A 972 -25.22 -7.62 -16.43
CA GLU A 972 -24.60 -7.88 -17.72
C GLU A 972 -23.12 -8.23 -17.60
N VAL A 973 -22.35 -7.45 -16.84
CA VAL A 973 -20.91 -7.67 -16.63
C VAL A 973 -20.65 -9.04 -16.00
N MET A 974 -21.41 -9.41 -14.97
CA MET A 974 -21.20 -10.65 -14.22
C MET A 974 -21.87 -11.88 -14.85
N ARG A 975 -22.55 -11.74 -15.99
CA ARG A 975 -23.22 -12.84 -16.70
C ARG A 975 -22.28 -13.99 -17.03
N GLY A 976 -21.00 -13.67 -17.28
CA GLY A 976 -19.96 -14.67 -17.54
C GLY A 976 -19.67 -15.59 -16.36
N ILE A 977 -20.01 -15.21 -15.13
CA ILE A 977 -19.89 -16.03 -13.91
C ILE A 977 -21.21 -16.73 -13.56
N GLY A 978 -22.34 -16.02 -13.63
CA GLY A 978 -23.65 -16.58 -13.30
C GLY A 978 -24.78 -15.54 -13.33
N GLU A 979 -26.01 -15.97 -13.06
CA GLU A 979 -27.16 -15.05 -12.96
C GLU A 979 -27.11 -14.29 -11.63
N LEU A 980 -26.87 -12.98 -11.69
CA LEU A 980 -26.84 -12.11 -10.52
C LEU A 980 -28.26 -11.85 -9.99
N THR A 981 -28.47 -12.08 -8.69
CA THR A 981 -29.79 -11.98 -8.03
C THR A 981 -29.91 -10.79 -7.09
N ARG A 982 -28.81 -10.37 -6.45
CA ARG A 982 -28.81 -9.28 -5.47
C ARG A 982 -27.47 -8.54 -5.46
N VAL A 983 -27.53 -7.22 -5.32
CA VAL A 983 -26.38 -6.33 -5.10
C VAL A 983 -26.68 -5.43 -3.91
N GLN A 984 -25.70 -5.27 -3.02
CA GLN A 984 -25.78 -4.40 -1.84
C GLN A 984 -24.49 -3.62 -1.74
N GLU A 985 -24.55 -2.30 -1.88
CA GLU A 985 -23.38 -1.44 -1.75
C GLU A 985 -22.94 -1.30 -0.28
N ARG A 986 -21.63 -1.27 -0.07
CA ARG A 986 -20.99 -1.29 1.24
C ARG A 986 -19.88 -0.25 1.33
N SER A 987 -19.45 0.07 2.55
CA SER A 987 -18.19 0.79 2.78
C SER A 987 -16.99 0.02 2.22
N LEU A 988 -15.81 0.67 2.16
CA LEU A 988 -14.57 0.07 1.66
C LEU A 988 -14.30 -1.34 2.21
N THR A 989 -14.47 -1.54 3.51
CA THR A 989 -14.22 -2.81 4.21
C THR A 989 -15.44 -3.73 4.32
N GLY A 990 -16.55 -3.43 3.64
CA GLY A 990 -17.76 -4.27 3.64
C GLY A 990 -18.64 -4.19 4.90
N THR A 991 -18.20 -3.55 5.97
CA THR A 991 -18.86 -3.62 7.29
C THR A 991 -20.07 -2.70 7.45
N TRP A 992 -20.12 -1.57 6.73
CA TRP A 992 -21.29 -0.69 6.68
C TRP A 992 -22.15 -1.00 5.46
N ASN A 993 -23.48 -0.95 5.61
CA ASN A 993 -24.34 -0.66 4.48
C ASN A 993 -24.13 0.81 4.10
N ILE A 994 -23.97 1.11 2.81
CA ILE A 994 -23.66 2.48 2.39
C ILE A 994 -24.77 3.47 2.76
N SER A 995 -26.04 3.03 2.77
CA SER A 995 -27.19 3.85 3.16
C SER A 995 -27.16 4.29 4.62
N ASP A 996 -26.44 3.54 5.46
CA ASP A 996 -26.40 3.73 6.91
C ASP A 996 -25.11 4.46 7.34
N LEU A 997 -24.16 4.64 6.42
CA LEU A 997 -22.87 5.24 6.72
C LEU A 997 -23.00 6.76 6.85
N GLN A 998 -22.75 7.27 8.06
CA GLN A 998 -22.72 8.71 8.35
C GLN A 998 -21.40 9.09 9.02
N ARG A 999 -20.68 10.03 8.40
CA ARG A 999 -19.43 10.60 8.92
C ARG A 999 -19.66 12.01 9.46
N TRP A 1000 -18.80 12.45 10.36
CA TRP A 1000 -18.81 13.84 10.81
C TRP A 1000 -18.45 14.80 9.67
N SER A 1001 -19.16 15.92 9.60
CA SER A 1001 -18.84 17.04 8.71
C SER A 1001 -18.02 18.08 9.46
N TRP A 1002 -16.94 18.56 8.84
CA TRP A 1002 -16.03 19.55 9.41
C TRP A 1002 -16.13 20.86 8.64
N LYS A 1003 -16.22 21.99 9.35
CA LYS A 1003 -16.26 23.30 8.69
C LYS A 1003 -14.88 23.66 8.14
N THR A 1004 -14.85 24.26 6.96
CA THR A 1004 -13.63 24.71 6.31
C THR A 1004 -13.67 26.22 6.06
N ASN A 1005 -12.49 26.84 5.94
CA ASN A 1005 -12.34 28.27 5.66
C ASN A 1005 -12.74 28.66 4.21
N GLU A 1006 -12.97 27.67 3.35
CA GLU A 1006 -13.40 27.89 1.97
C GLU A 1006 -14.93 28.00 1.90
N SER A 1007 -15.45 29.16 1.48
CA SER A 1007 -16.87 29.34 1.21
C SER A 1007 -17.24 28.69 -0.13
N VAL A 1008 -17.56 27.40 -0.13
CA VAL A 1008 -18.03 26.75 -1.36
C VAL A 1008 -19.54 26.94 -1.45
N ARG A 1009 -19.99 27.55 -2.56
CA ARG A 1009 -21.39 27.52 -2.98
C ARG A 1009 -21.82 26.05 -2.96
N LYS A 1010 -22.95 25.72 -2.33
CA LYS A 1010 -23.61 24.44 -2.52
C LYS A 1010 -24.05 24.32 -3.99
N GLU A 1011 -23.10 24.13 -4.90
CA GLU A 1011 -23.41 23.51 -6.19
C GLU A 1011 -23.96 22.14 -5.86
N GLU A 1012 -25.07 21.82 -6.52
CA GLU A 1012 -26.00 20.75 -6.21
C GLU A 1012 -25.27 19.55 -5.60
N GLN A 1013 -25.61 19.22 -4.34
CA GLN A 1013 -25.39 17.88 -3.80
C GLN A 1013 -26.17 16.92 -4.71
N ILE A 1014 -25.57 16.58 -5.86
CA ILE A 1014 -25.95 15.38 -6.58
C ILE A 1014 -25.65 14.27 -5.59
N ASP A 1015 -26.67 13.57 -5.18
CA ASP A 1015 -26.58 12.49 -4.22
C ASP A 1015 -25.78 11.35 -4.89
N PHE A 1016 -24.46 11.29 -4.68
CA PHE A 1016 -23.61 10.23 -5.24
C PHE A 1016 -23.91 8.88 -4.60
N PHE A 1017 -24.59 8.88 -3.45
CA PHE A 1017 -25.25 7.70 -2.90
C PHE A 1017 -26.55 7.38 -3.66
N SER A 1018 -26.60 7.63 -4.98
CA SER A 1018 -27.67 7.11 -5.82
C SER A 1018 -27.58 5.58 -5.74
N CYS A 1019 -28.57 5.04 -5.04
CA CYS A 1019 -28.89 3.62 -4.96
C CYS A 1019 -28.57 2.92 -6.28
N THR A 1020 -27.95 1.74 -6.23
CA THR A 1020 -28.10 0.76 -7.32
C THR A 1020 -29.56 0.81 -7.75
N THR A 1021 -29.82 1.30 -8.96
CA THR A 1021 -31.17 1.33 -9.50
C THR A 1021 -31.75 -0.08 -9.42
N GLN A 1022 -33.07 -0.24 -9.39
CA GLN A 1022 -33.72 -1.57 -9.43
C GLN A 1022 -33.19 -2.44 -10.60
N ASP A 1023 -32.53 -1.83 -11.59
CA ASP A 1023 -31.95 -2.43 -12.78
C ASP A 1023 -30.45 -2.80 -12.69
N PHE A 1024 -29.81 -2.79 -11.50
CA PHE A 1024 -28.38 -3.16 -11.30
C PHE A 1024 -27.34 -2.22 -11.95
N ASN A 1025 -27.73 -1.02 -12.37
CA ASN A 1025 -26.80 -0.03 -12.91
C ASN A 1025 -26.01 0.67 -11.80
N VAL A 1026 -24.71 0.82 -12.02
CA VAL A 1026 -23.73 1.46 -11.12
C VAL A 1026 -22.91 2.46 -11.90
N THR A 1027 -22.87 3.71 -11.42
CA THR A 1027 -21.99 4.76 -11.96
C THR A 1027 -20.73 4.85 -11.10
N ILE A 1028 -19.55 4.85 -11.72
CA ILE A 1028 -18.26 4.94 -11.03
C ILE A 1028 -17.49 6.14 -11.57
N TYR A 1029 -17.09 7.03 -10.69
CA TYR A 1029 -16.44 8.30 -11.02
C TYR A 1029 -14.91 8.22 -10.94
N PRO A 1030 -14.18 9.20 -11.51
CA PRO A 1030 -12.72 9.23 -11.45
C PRO A 1030 -12.15 8.99 -10.05
N LYS A 1031 -11.22 8.03 -9.97
CA LYS A 1031 -10.62 7.47 -8.74
C LYS A 1031 -11.57 6.85 -7.72
N GLU A 1032 -12.88 6.80 -7.96
CA GLU A 1032 -13.81 6.20 -7.01
C GLU A 1032 -13.59 4.69 -6.89
N ILE A 1033 -13.64 4.18 -5.65
CA ILE A 1033 -13.67 2.74 -5.33
C ILE A 1033 -15.04 2.45 -4.75
N ARG A 1034 -15.81 1.58 -5.41
CA ARG A 1034 -17.13 1.13 -4.92
C ARG A 1034 -17.06 -0.34 -4.51
N THR A 1035 -17.63 -0.65 -3.36
CA THR A 1035 -17.63 -2.00 -2.76
C THR A 1035 -19.05 -2.54 -2.67
N PHE A 1036 -19.24 -3.81 -3.02
CA PHE A 1036 -20.54 -4.47 -3.02
C PHE A 1036 -20.47 -5.86 -2.41
N PHE A 1037 -21.55 -6.26 -1.74
CA PHE A 1037 -21.91 -7.66 -1.64
C PHE A 1037 -22.80 -8.03 -2.81
N ILE A 1038 -22.42 -9.08 -3.53
CA ILE A 1038 -23.18 -9.60 -4.67
C ILE A 1038 -23.51 -11.07 -4.43
N TYR A 1039 -24.64 -11.51 -5.00
CA TYR A 1039 -25.18 -12.86 -4.83
C TYR A 1039 -25.64 -13.40 -6.17
N PHE A 1040 -25.38 -14.68 -6.41
CA PHE A 1040 -25.77 -15.40 -7.60
C PHE A 1040 -26.94 -16.34 -7.32
N LYS A 1041 -27.57 -16.85 -8.38
CA LYS A 1041 -28.69 -17.79 -8.30
C LYS A 1041 -28.25 -19.19 -7.96
#